data_AF-A0AAJ0M3Y0-F1
#
_entry.id   AF-A0AAJ0M3Y0-F1
#
_cell.length_a   1.000
_cell.length_b   1.000
_cell.length_c   1.000
_cell.angle_alpha   90.00
_cell.angle_beta   90.00
_cell.angle_gamma   90.00
#
_symmetry.space_group_name_H-M   'P 1'
#
loop_
_entity.id
_entity.type
_entity.pdbx_description
1 polymer ?
#
loop_
_entity_poly.entity_id
_entity_poly.type
_entity_poly.pdbx_seq_one_letter_code
_entity_poly.pdbx_strand_id
1 'polypeptide(L)'
;MADYDRRSGGGSSYNPKKRRYRDDDDYDRRAPRRRFDAPPHVRVRKQLIAIAENPMRAWHEEVQTIANLFTDNWDDELLRSNFVDLVLQLAVEQPLKTPFLAAVVLVANGNKPEVVDMLLEKVARLVEDNIKAGEWRDVKLHLKLLACLQGCLEGEGVFPVLEGLFERAVDLQTASSDDTIGTEIVKIILLTLPYVMVATPGQWVQKAADLMEKTEIIASEPHTLQALIEPYHPENGDENPPQSQSLIGLLQTQLQNEANNGWALACLPRPWEFPLNEVEKRSKLDDAAKHALPTIAIPQTVIAGPRPLFPEVYFSVYANQEVESVPPLTSASASLIRDALLDTINVLHFNRNVTARHLIDIDCYFAPRTFAARATPFDKLRGIEPPKSTWKPEDVAVDAVFSQIFQLPNPEHKLVYYHSVLTEACKLAPAAIAPSLGRAIRYLYRNSPRLDLELAYRFMDWFSHHLSNFGFTWKWTEWVDDVYLPDVHPRKAFIAGALDREIRLSFAQRIKGTLPDPYKEMIGPEKEQDVPKFKFANDDTPFAAEGREIASLLRNKAPDEEIEAVIQRIQSMAIDRDIDALVASTDVFVTCVLHVGSKSLSHVLAAIERTKDRLTSLGAASDAARTQIIAATMSFWSAHPGVALRIIEKLLNYSILMPETVINWALLARAGSTRGEALSMSYIYELVFNTVVKVTNRVRQLVTKSSSSSPSDADESEVPIKQMRTLFTAIEDALASWATGSKDEMVETGDGESSNEKFVRRWGERWLRVFRRRAAIEEAFLVEAEKERARTAEEDAQNGHGGEASGEKMNTDAEEAA
;
A
#
# COMPACT_ATOMS: atom_id res chain seq x y z
N MET A 1 4.41 -28.27 -4.44
CA MET A 1 4.20 -29.73 -4.34
C MET A 1 3.79 -30.03 -2.91
N ALA A 2 2.57 -30.57 -2.75
CA ALA A 2 2.03 -30.95 -1.46
C ALA A 2 2.12 -32.47 -1.34
N ASP A 3 2.96 -32.95 -0.42
CA ASP A 3 2.87 -34.29 0.14
C ASP A 3 3.88 -34.36 1.29
N TYR A 4 3.40 -34.22 2.53
CA TYR A 4 3.99 -34.83 3.72
C TYR A 4 3.00 -34.68 4.87
N ASP A 5 2.05 -35.62 4.97
CA ASP A 5 1.57 -36.12 6.26
C ASP A 5 0.79 -37.43 6.08
N ARG A 6 1.55 -38.53 6.03
CA ARG A 6 1.04 -39.89 6.32
C ARG A 6 2.03 -40.57 7.24
N ARG A 7 1.73 -40.57 8.54
CA ARG A 7 2.41 -41.46 9.50
C ARG A 7 1.71 -42.82 9.52
N SER A 8 2.54 -43.82 9.26
CA SER A 8 2.29 -45.25 9.15
C SER A 8 1.77 -45.86 10.45
N GLY A 9 0.79 -46.75 10.32
CA GLY A 9 0.34 -47.68 11.35
C GLY A 9 0.81 -49.10 11.06
N GLY A 10 1.33 -49.76 12.09
CA GLY A 10 1.54 -51.20 12.21
C GLY A 10 1.81 -51.49 13.68
N GLY A 11 1.39 -52.58 14.32
CA GLY A 11 0.61 -53.76 13.97
C GLY A 11 0.77 -54.77 15.13
N SER A 12 -0.16 -55.74 15.25
CA SER A 12 -0.17 -56.91 16.18
C SER A 12 -0.73 -56.65 17.60
N SER A 13 -1.57 -57.47 18.25
CA SER A 13 -1.87 -58.92 18.14
C SER A 13 -3.20 -59.32 18.83
N TYR A 14 -3.82 -60.39 18.30
CA TYR A 14 -4.81 -61.37 18.81
C TYR A 14 -5.37 -61.32 20.27
N ASN A 15 -6.71 -61.39 20.45
CA ASN A 15 -7.52 -62.62 20.71
C ASN A 15 -9.04 -62.31 20.94
N PRO A 16 -9.98 -63.27 20.75
CA PRO A 16 -11.41 -63.01 20.48
C PRO A 16 -12.42 -63.39 21.59
N LYS A 17 -13.69 -62.99 21.36
CA LYS A 17 -14.98 -63.44 21.95
C LYS A 17 -15.34 -63.00 23.37
N LYS A 18 -16.38 -62.15 23.45
CA LYS A 18 -17.64 -62.48 24.14
C LYS A 18 -18.80 -61.64 23.59
N ARG A 19 -19.66 -62.30 22.80
CA ARG A 19 -21.05 -61.89 22.56
C ARG A 19 -21.81 -61.98 23.90
N ARG A 20 -22.54 -60.93 24.25
CA ARG A 20 -23.82 -61.07 24.96
C ARG A 20 -24.87 -60.30 24.18
N TYR A 21 -25.79 -61.08 23.65
CA TYR A 21 -27.03 -60.68 23.04
C TYR A 21 -28.01 -60.32 24.17
N ARG A 22 -28.71 -59.20 24.06
CA ARG A 22 -30.02 -59.01 24.67
C ARG A 22 -30.81 -58.08 23.75
N ASP A 23 -31.68 -58.71 22.98
CA ASP A 23 -32.80 -58.07 22.28
C ASP A 23 -33.78 -57.47 23.30
N ASP A 24 -34.61 -56.56 22.80
CA ASP A 24 -35.77 -55.90 23.38
C ASP A 24 -35.50 -54.58 24.13
N ASP A 25 -35.58 -53.48 23.38
CA ASP A 25 -36.56 -52.42 23.68
C ASP A 25 -36.86 -51.60 22.41
N ASP A 26 -37.94 -52.04 21.78
CA ASP A 26 -38.55 -51.52 20.56
C ASP A 26 -39.40 -50.27 20.87
N TYR A 27 -38.79 -49.21 21.41
CA TYR A 27 -39.44 -47.90 21.61
C TYR A 27 -38.42 -46.76 21.64
N ASP A 28 -37.92 -46.34 20.48
CA ASP A 28 -37.47 -44.95 20.31
C ASP A 28 -37.58 -44.53 18.84
N ARG A 29 -38.82 -44.20 18.44
CA ARG A 29 -39.05 -43.29 17.32
C ARG A 29 -38.39 -41.96 17.67
N ARG A 30 -37.09 -41.81 17.38
CA ARG A 30 -36.44 -40.50 17.36
C ARG A 30 -37.21 -39.64 16.37
N ALA A 31 -38.00 -38.70 16.91
CA ALA A 31 -38.63 -37.65 16.14
C ALA A 31 -37.56 -37.01 15.24
N PRO A 32 -37.88 -36.71 13.97
CA PRO A 32 -36.93 -35.99 13.11
C PRO A 32 -36.55 -34.71 13.83
N ARG A 33 -35.25 -34.45 14.01
CA ARG A 33 -34.75 -33.17 14.52
C ARG A 33 -35.46 -32.08 13.74
N ARG A 34 -36.38 -31.34 14.38
CA ARG A 34 -37.01 -30.15 13.78
C ARG A 34 -35.86 -29.26 13.35
N ARG A 35 -35.69 -29.09 12.03
CA ARG A 35 -34.83 -28.04 11.48
C ARG A 35 -35.47 -26.74 11.96
N PHE A 36 -34.92 -26.14 13.03
CA PHE A 36 -35.26 -24.78 13.37
C PHE A 36 -34.75 -23.93 12.22
N ASP A 37 -35.65 -23.47 11.36
CA ASP A 37 -35.30 -22.44 10.40
C ASP A 37 -34.88 -21.21 11.19
N ALA A 38 -33.73 -20.64 10.80
CA ALA A 38 -33.23 -19.45 11.47
C ALA A 38 -34.26 -18.31 11.35
N PRO A 39 -34.35 -17.41 12.34
CA PRO A 39 -35.27 -16.27 12.28
C PRO A 39 -35.13 -15.46 10.99
N PRO A 40 -36.21 -14.80 10.50
CA PRO A 40 -36.18 -14.03 9.27
C PRO A 40 -35.02 -13.04 9.18
N HIS A 41 -34.73 -12.29 10.24
CA HIS A 41 -33.59 -11.35 10.29
C HIS A 41 -32.22 -12.02 10.09
N VAL A 42 -32.02 -13.23 10.60
CA VAL A 42 -30.77 -13.98 10.38
C VAL A 42 -30.66 -14.45 8.94
N ARG A 43 -31.79 -14.88 8.35
CA ARG A 43 -31.85 -15.36 6.96
C ARG A 43 -31.62 -14.22 5.97
N VAL A 44 -32.31 -13.08 6.15
CA VAL A 44 -32.12 -11.87 5.33
C VAL A 44 -30.68 -11.42 5.41
N ARG A 45 -30.12 -11.29 6.62
CA ARG A 45 -28.71 -10.93 6.81
C ARG A 45 -27.75 -11.87 6.07
N LYS A 46 -27.93 -13.19 6.22
CA LYS A 46 -27.06 -14.17 5.57
C LYS A 46 -27.16 -14.12 4.04
N GLN A 47 -28.36 -13.96 3.50
CA GLN A 47 -28.56 -13.90 2.05
C GLN A 47 -28.04 -12.58 1.47
N LEU A 48 -28.27 -11.45 2.15
CA LEU A 48 -27.77 -10.14 1.72
C LEU A 48 -26.24 -10.09 1.76
N ILE A 49 -25.59 -10.65 2.78
CA ILE A 49 -24.14 -10.78 2.83
C ILE A 49 -23.61 -11.67 1.70
N ALA A 50 -24.32 -12.73 1.32
CA ALA A 50 -23.87 -13.69 0.30
C ALA A 50 -24.32 -13.35 -1.13
N ILE A 51 -24.98 -12.20 -1.33
CA ILE A 51 -25.57 -11.84 -2.63
C ILE A 51 -24.52 -11.77 -3.73
N ALA A 52 -24.86 -12.32 -4.89
CA ALA A 52 -24.01 -12.34 -6.08
C ALA A 52 -22.69 -13.11 -5.93
N GLU A 53 -22.48 -13.89 -4.88
CA GLU A 53 -21.28 -14.73 -4.72
C GLU A 53 -21.37 -16.07 -5.47
N ASN A 54 -22.58 -16.48 -5.90
CA ASN A 54 -22.80 -17.75 -6.57
C ASN A 54 -23.00 -17.57 -8.08
N PRO A 55 -22.02 -17.93 -8.93
CA PRO A 55 -22.13 -17.76 -10.38
C PRO A 55 -23.22 -18.65 -11.02
N MET A 56 -23.73 -19.66 -10.30
CA MET A 56 -24.78 -20.56 -10.79
C MET A 56 -26.20 -20.02 -10.58
N ARG A 57 -26.35 -18.96 -9.79
CA ARG A 57 -27.65 -18.35 -9.51
C ARG A 57 -27.78 -17.04 -10.25
N ALA A 58 -28.92 -16.83 -10.87
CA ALA A 58 -29.19 -15.57 -11.54
C ALA A 58 -29.43 -14.49 -10.48
N TRP A 59 -28.79 -13.32 -10.65
CA TRP A 59 -28.87 -12.23 -9.67
C TRP A 59 -30.31 -11.82 -9.35
N HIS A 60 -31.16 -11.75 -10.37
CA HIS A 60 -32.55 -11.33 -10.23
C HIS A 60 -33.37 -12.29 -9.34
N GLU A 61 -33.07 -13.59 -9.35
CA GLU A 61 -33.73 -14.57 -8.46
C GLU A 61 -33.31 -14.38 -7.00
N GLU A 62 -32.02 -14.13 -6.76
CA GLU A 62 -31.51 -13.86 -5.41
C GLU A 62 -32.08 -12.54 -4.86
N VAL A 63 -32.05 -11.49 -5.67
CA VAL A 63 -32.62 -10.17 -5.34
C VAL A 63 -34.10 -10.31 -4.94
N GLN A 64 -34.91 -11.00 -5.75
CA GLN A 64 -36.32 -11.23 -5.45
C GLN A 64 -36.50 -12.05 -4.16
N THR A 65 -35.71 -13.11 -3.98
CA THR A 65 -35.82 -13.96 -2.80
C THR A 65 -35.57 -13.17 -1.52
N ILE A 66 -34.55 -12.30 -1.53
CA ILE A 66 -34.20 -11.46 -0.38
C ILE A 66 -35.28 -10.40 -0.14
N ALA A 67 -35.69 -9.68 -1.20
CA ALA A 67 -36.69 -8.63 -1.10
C ALA A 67 -38.02 -9.17 -0.59
N ASN A 68 -38.51 -10.28 -1.13
CA ASN A 68 -39.77 -10.90 -0.70
C ASN A 68 -39.67 -11.39 0.76
N LEU A 69 -38.58 -12.08 1.12
CA LEU A 69 -38.38 -12.54 2.51
C LEU A 69 -38.41 -11.36 3.49
N PHE A 70 -37.86 -10.22 3.09
CA PHE A 70 -37.91 -9.00 3.88
C PHE A 70 -39.33 -8.41 3.96
N THR A 71 -39.99 -8.19 2.81
CA THR A 71 -41.31 -7.54 2.76
C THR A 71 -42.43 -8.40 3.35
N ASP A 72 -42.32 -9.73 3.28
CA ASP A 72 -43.27 -10.68 3.88
C ASP A 72 -43.20 -10.67 5.41
N ASN A 73 -42.09 -10.20 5.99
CA ASN A 73 -41.85 -10.12 7.43
C ASN A 73 -41.77 -8.65 7.90
N TRP A 74 -42.39 -7.73 7.18
CA TRP A 74 -42.30 -6.27 7.40
C TRP A 74 -42.72 -5.82 8.81
N ASP A 75 -43.62 -6.54 9.48
CA ASP A 75 -44.12 -6.18 10.81
C ASP A 75 -43.05 -6.29 11.91
N ASP A 76 -41.91 -6.94 11.63
CA ASP A 76 -40.75 -7.00 12.53
C ASP A 76 -39.92 -5.70 12.44
N GLU A 77 -40.09 -4.82 13.44
CA GLU A 77 -39.35 -3.55 13.53
C GLU A 77 -37.83 -3.73 13.59
N LEU A 78 -37.36 -4.76 14.30
CA LEU A 78 -35.94 -5.08 14.38
C LEU A 78 -35.41 -5.50 13.02
N LEU A 79 -36.18 -6.27 12.24
CA LEU A 79 -35.83 -6.62 10.86
C LEU A 79 -35.72 -5.37 9.98
N ARG A 80 -36.67 -4.44 10.06
CA ARG A 80 -36.67 -3.21 9.26
C ARG A 80 -35.45 -2.35 9.52
N SER A 81 -35.14 -2.04 10.78
CA SER A 81 -33.95 -1.25 11.11
C SER A 81 -32.68 -1.97 10.66
N ASN A 82 -32.55 -3.25 11.01
CA ASN A 82 -31.36 -4.03 10.66
C ASN A 82 -31.16 -4.17 9.15
N PHE A 83 -32.23 -4.23 8.36
CA PHE A 83 -32.11 -4.29 6.91
C PHE A 83 -31.52 -3.00 6.36
N VAL A 84 -32.04 -1.83 6.76
CA VAL A 84 -31.53 -0.54 6.31
C VAL A 84 -30.08 -0.35 6.75
N ASP A 85 -29.77 -0.63 8.03
CA ASP A 85 -28.41 -0.51 8.56
C ASP A 85 -27.43 -1.43 7.83
N LEU A 86 -27.85 -2.66 7.53
CA LEU A 86 -27.01 -3.63 6.82
C LEU A 86 -26.79 -3.25 5.35
N VAL A 87 -27.79 -2.70 4.65
CA VAL A 87 -27.62 -2.23 3.27
C VAL A 87 -26.58 -1.11 3.22
N LEU A 88 -26.69 -0.12 4.11
CA LEU A 88 -25.76 1.00 4.17
C LEU A 88 -24.35 0.53 4.56
N GLN A 89 -24.24 -0.36 5.55
CA GLN A 89 -22.97 -0.96 5.95
C GLN A 89 -22.31 -1.75 4.81
N LEU A 90 -23.07 -2.59 4.10
CA LEU A 90 -22.53 -3.39 3.01
C LEU A 90 -22.14 -2.55 1.78
N ALA A 91 -22.81 -1.42 1.52
CA ALA A 91 -22.43 -0.50 0.44
C ALA A 91 -21.03 0.09 0.67
N VAL A 92 -20.63 0.29 1.92
CA VAL A 92 -19.29 0.75 2.31
C VAL A 92 -18.30 -0.42 2.44
N GLU A 93 -18.66 -1.47 3.17
CA GLU A 93 -17.75 -2.59 3.49
C GLU A 93 -17.47 -3.51 2.29
N GLN A 94 -18.42 -3.65 1.37
CA GLN A 94 -18.37 -4.58 0.24
C GLN A 94 -18.88 -3.91 -1.04
N PRO A 95 -18.15 -2.91 -1.56
CA PRO A 95 -18.62 -2.01 -2.62
C PRO A 95 -18.90 -2.70 -3.97
N LEU A 96 -18.30 -3.88 -4.22
CA LEU A 96 -18.65 -4.74 -5.36
C LEU A 96 -20.13 -5.16 -5.35
N LYS A 97 -20.80 -5.13 -4.19
CA LYS A 97 -22.19 -5.55 -4.02
C LYS A 97 -23.19 -4.42 -4.17
N THR A 98 -22.76 -3.16 -4.25
CA THR A 98 -23.63 -1.97 -4.25
C THR A 98 -24.78 -2.03 -5.26
N PRO A 99 -24.58 -2.40 -6.54
CA PRO A 99 -25.69 -2.50 -7.49
C PRO A 99 -26.74 -3.55 -7.08
N PHE A 100 -26.30 -4.66 -6.49
CA PHE A 100 -27.18 -5.76 -6.07
C PHE A 100 -27.97 -5.39 -4.81
N LEU A 101 -27.34 -4.68 -3.87
CA LEU A 101 -28.02 -4.12 -2.70
C LEU A 101 -29.10 -3.12 -3.13
N ALA A 102 -28.78 -2.23 -4.07
CA ALA A 102 -29.74 -1.29 -4.65
C ALA A 102 -30.92 -2.02 -5.31
N ALA A 103 -30.67 -3.10 -6.07
CA ALA A 103 -31.75 -3.88 -6.66
C ALA A 103 -32.68 -4.53 -5.61
N VAL A 104 -32.15 -5.00 -4.47
CA VAL A 104 -33.00 -5.50 -3.37
C VAL A 104 -33.90 -4.39 -2.83
N VAL A 105 -33.36 -3.18 -2.64
CA VAL A 105 -34.13 -2.00 -2.19
C VAL A 105 -35.20 -1.61 -3.21
N LEU A 106 -34.87 -1.57 -4.50
CA LEU A 106 -35.82 -1.24 -5.58
C LEU A 106 -36.97 -2.25 -5.66
N VAL A 107 -36.68 -3.55 -5.52
CA VAL A 107 -37.74 -4.57 -5.51
C VAL A 107 -38.58 -4.47 -4.23
N ALA A 108 -37.97 -4.18 -3.08
CA ALA A 108 -38.69 -3.96 -1.83
C ALA A 108 -39.63 -2.74 -1.91
N ASN A 109 -39.20 -1.66 -2.58
CA ASN A 109 -40.00 -0.45 -2.80
C ASN A 109 -41.36 -0.77 -3.46
N GLY A 110 -41.37 -1.63 -4.47
CA GLY A 110 -42.61 -2.02 -5.16
C GLY A 110 -43.68 -2.67 -4.27
N ASN A 111 -43.31 -3.16 -3.08
CA ASN A 111 -44.26 -3.74 -2.11
C ASN A 111 -44.40 -2.90 -0.82
N LYS A 112 -43.32 -2.27 -0.36
CA LYS A 112 -43.21 -1.50 0.89
C LYS A 112 -42.39 -0.23 0.65
N PRO A 113 -43.01 0.84 0.13
CA PRO A 113 -42.31 2.07 -0.22
C PRO A 113 -41.57 2.73 0.96
N GLU A 114 -42.08 2.55 2.19
CA GLU A 114 -41.55 3.19 3.39
C GLU A 114 -40.09 2.79 3.69
N VAL A 115 -39.61 1.66 3.14
CA VAL A 115 -38.20 1.24 3.29
C VAL A 115 -37.24 2.23 2.63
N VAL A 116 -37.64 2.84 1.51
CA VAL A 116 -36.78 3.77 0.77
C VAL A 116 -36.68 5.06 1.58
N ASP A 117 -37.77 5.58 2.13
CA ASP A 117 -37.74 6.79 2.97
C ASP A 117 -36.83 6.60 4.20
N MET A 118 -36.94 5.45 4.88
CA MET A 118 -36.07 5.12 6.02
C MET A 118 -34.58 5.06 5.63
N LEU A 119 -34.29 4.55 4.43
CA LEU A 119 -32.93 4.46 3.91
C LEU A 119 -32.39 5.83 3.49
N LEU A 120 -33.19 6.63 2.78
CA LEU A 120 -32.83 7.96 2.29
C LEU A 120 -32.58 8.93 3.46
N GLU A 121 -33.36 8.87 4.53
CA GLU A 121 -33.13 9.68 5.73
C GLU A 121 -31.78 9.35 6.41
N LYS A 122 -31.46 8.05 6.53
CA LYS A 122 -30.19 7.62 7.14
C LYS A 122 -28.99 7.93 6.25
N VAL A 123 -29.05 7.62 4.94
CA VAL A 123 -27.93 7.85 4.03
C VAL A 123 -27.64 9.35 3.84
N ALA A 124 -28.67 10.21 3.83
CA ALA A 124 -28.46 11.66 3.74
C ALA A 124 -27.64 12.18 4.92
N ARG A 125 -28.00 11.80 6.15
CA ARG A 125 -27.24 12.13 7.37
C ARG A 125 -25.81 11.59 7.33
N LEU A 126 -25.64 10.32 6.94
CA LEU A 126 -24.31 9.71 6.84
C LEU A 126 -23.43 10.44 5.80
N VAL A 127 -23.99 10.84 4.66
CA VAL A 127 -23.22 11.59 3.66
C VAL A 127 -22.80 12.95 4.21
N GLU A 128 -23.69 13.69 4.89
CA GLU A 128 -23.33 14.96 5.53
C GLU A 128 -22.22 14.79 6.57
N ASP A 129 -22.35 13.80 7.45
CA ASP A 129 -21.38 13.55 8.51
C ASP A 129 -20.04 13.08 7.95
N ASN A 130 -20.04 12.26 6.90
CA ASN A 130 -18.83 11.82 6.22
C ASN A 130 -18.14 12.97 5.47
N ILE A 131 -18.88 13.92 4.87
CA ILE A 131 -18.28 15.12 4.27
C ILE A 131 -17.62 15.97 5.35
N LYS A 132 -18.29 16.20 6.49
CA LYS A 132 -17.72 16.94 7.63
C LYS A 132 -16.45 16.29 8.16
N ALA A 133 -16.41 14.95 8.21
CA ALA A 133 -15.26 14.19 8.70
C ALA A 133 -14.14 14.01 7.65
N GLY A 134 -14.35 14.39 6.39
CA GLY A 134 -13.41 14.12 5.30
C GLY A 134 -13.32 12.63 4.94
N GLU A 135 -14.35 11.83 5.21
CA GLU A 135 -14.40 10.41 4.85
C GLU A 135 -14.82 10.21 3.39
N TRP A 136 -14.00 10.74 2.49
CA TRP A 136 -14.29 10.85 1.05
C TRP A 136 -14.60 9.52 0.34
N ARG A 137 -14.08 8.39 0.83
CA ARG A 137 -14.40 7.05 0.29
C ARG A 137 -15.84 6.70 0.64
N ASP A 138 -16.24 6.92 1.87
CA ASP A 138 -17.59 6.58 2.33
C ASP A 138 -18.60 7.50 1.64
N VAL A 139 -18.28 8.78 1.46
CA VAL A 139 -19.08 9.70 0.61
C VAL A 139 -19.25 9.11 -0.80
N LYS A 140 -18.16 8.71 -1.47
CA LYS A 140 -18.20 8.08 -2.80
C LYS A 140 -19.10 6.85 -2.84
N LEU A 141 -18.98 5.96 -1.86
CA LEU A 141 -19.70 4.69 -1.83
C LEU A 141 -21.20 4.87 -1.57
N HIS A 142 -21.58 5.80 -0.68
CA HIS A 142 -22.98 6.15 -0.47
C HIS A 142 -23.59 6.88 -1.68
N LEU A 143 -22.85 7.78 -2.33
CA LEU A 143 -23.30 8.43 -3.56
C LEU A 143 -23.50 7.43 -4.70
N LYS A 144 -22.65 6.41 -4.82
CA LYS A 144 -22.88 5.31 -5.77
C LYS A 144 -24.14 4.50 -5.46
N LEU A 145 -24.43 4.24 -4.18
CA LEU A 145 -25.68 3.59 -3.78
C LEU A 145 -26.88 4.45 -4.20
N LEU A 146 -26.85 5.75 -3.90
CA LEU A 146 -27.88 6.71 -4.32
C LEU A 146 -28.03 6.77 -5.84
N ALA A 147 -26.91 6.75 -6.58
CA ALA A 147 -26.91 6.71 -8.03
C ALA A 147 -27.58 5.43 -8.59
N CYS A 148 -27.36 4.27 -7.96
CA CYS A 148 -28.09 3.05 -8.32
C CYS A 148 -29.59 3.13 -8.00
N LEU A 149 -30.00 3.96 -7.05
CA LEU A 149 -31.40 4.19 -6.67
C LEU A 149 -32.06 5.32 -7.49
N GLN A 150 -31.35 5.97 -8.42
CA GLN A 150 -31.85 7.13 -9.18
C GLN A 150 -33.24 6.90 -9.79
N GLY A 151 -33.55 5.68 -10.23
CA GLY A 151 -34.85 5.35 -10.84
C GLY A 151 -36.06 5.56 -9.94
N CYS A 152 -35.89 5.48 -8.61
CA CYS A 152 -36.96 5.70 -7.63
C CYS A 152 -36.87 7.06 -6.92
N LEU A 153 -36.00 7.98 -7.37
CA LEU A 153 -35.90 9.32 -6.79
C LEU A 153 -36.81 10.31 -7.53
N GLU A 154 -37.37 11.26 -6.78
CA GLU A 154 -38.10 12.40 -7.31
C GLU A 154 -37.17 13.51 -7.82
N GLY A 155 -37.69 14.37 -8.70
CA GLY A 155 -36.97 15.50 -9.24
C GLY A 155 -35.68 15.06 -9.94
N GLU A 156 -34.56 15.70 -9.59
CA GLU A 156 -33.25 15.45 -10.19
C GLU A 156 -32.42 14.41 -9.41
N GLY A 157 -32.97 13.83 -8.33
CA GLY A 157 -32.29 12.80 -7.55
C GLY A 157 -30.94 13.26 -6.98
N VAL A 158 -29.85 12.57 -7.36
CA VAL A 158 -28.50 12.82 -6.80
C VAL A 158 -27.81 14.09 -7.35
N PHE A 159 -28.27 14.64 -8.49
CA PHE A 159 -27.57 15.74 -9.18
C PHE A 159 -27.34 17.00 -8.34
N PRO A 160 -28.30 17.50 -7.52
CA PRO A 160 -28.07 18.70 -6.69
C PRO A 160 -26.90 18.54 -5.71
N VAL A 161 -26.69 17.33 -5.20
CA VAL A 161 -25.55 17.04 -4.30
C VAL A 161 -24.24 17.04 -5.08
N LEU A 162 -24.24 16.47 -6.29
CA LEU A 162 -23.05 16.49 -7.17
C LEU A 162 -22.69 17.91 -7.61
N GLU A 163 -23.68 18.75 -7.91
CA GLU A 163 -23.48 20.16 -8.27
C GLU A 163 -22.93 20.96 -7.09
N GLY A 164 -23.50 20.81 -5.89
CA GLY A 164 -22.98 21.48 -4.69
C GLY A 164 -21.56 21.03 -4.32
N LEU A 165 -21.23 19.75 -4.53
CA LEU A 165 -19.87 19.23 -4.35
C LEU A 165 -18.90 19.87 -5.36
N PHE A 166 -19.32 19.99 -6.62
CA PHE A 166 -18.53 20.64 -7.64
C PHE A 166 -18.27 22.12 -7.32
N GLU A 167 -19.28 22.85 -6.84
CA GLU A 167 -19.09 24.25 -6.39
C GLU A 167 -18.02 24.36 -5.31
N ARG A 168 -18.02 23.45 -4.32
CA ARG A 168 -16.96 23.42 -3.31
C ARG A 168 -15.59 23.11 -3.92
N ALA A 169 -15.52 22.17 -4.86
CA ALA A 169 -14.26 21.84 -5.53
C ALA A 169 -13.68 23.04 -6.29
N VAL A 170 -14.52 23.84 -6.94
CA VAL A 170 -14.10 25.09 -7.61
C VAL A 170 -13.59 26.13 -6.61
N ASP A 171 -14.29 26.32 -5.49
CA ASP A 171 -13.87 27.27 -4.45
C ASP A 171 -12.48 26.90 -3.91
N LEU A 172 -12.24 25.60 -3.67
CA LEU A 172 -10.95 25.08 -3.19
C LEU A 172 -9.83 25.26 -4.22
N GLN A 173 -10.08 24.87 -5.48
CA GLN A 173 -9.09 24.96 -6.54
C GLN A 173 -8.75 26.43 -6.89
N THR A 174 -9.72 27.33 -6.75
CA THR A 174 -9.51 28.78 -6.92
C THR A 174 -8.67 29.35 -5.78
N ALA A 175 -8.84 28.86 -4.55
CA ALA A 175 -8.04 29.27 -3.41
C ALA A 175 -6.59 28.72 -3.48
N SER A 176 -6.41 27.50 -3.97
CA SER A 176 -5.11 26.88 -4.17
C SER A 176 -5.14 25.90 -5.34
N SER A 177 -4.29 26.11 -6.35
CA SER A 177 -4.14 25.18 -7.47
C SER A 177 -3.54 23.81 -7.07
N ASP A 178 -2.96 23.73 -5.88
CA ASP A 178 -2.35 22.53 -5.30
C ASP A 178 -3.32 21.76 -4.39
N ASP A 179 -4.62 22.09 -4.41
CA ASP A 179 -5.61 21.45 -3.55
C ASP A 179 -5.91 20.01 -3.99
N THR A 180 -5.84 19.09 -3.03
CA THR A 180 -6.09 17.66 -3.26
C THR A 180 -7.52 17.24 -2.97
N ILE A 181 -8.28 18.07 -2.25
CA ILE A 181 -9.68 17.78 -1.88
C ILE A 181 -10.59 18.03 -3.09
N GLY A 182 -10.41 19.14 -3.80
CA GLY A 182 -11.17 19.49 -5.00
C GLY A 182 -10.98 18.46 -6.11
N THR A 183 -9.76 17.97 -6.29
CA THR A 183 -9.46 16.88 -7.23
C THR A 183 -10.12 15.55 -6.79
N GLU A 184 -10.11 15.23 -5.49
CA GLU A 184 -10.84 14.07 -4.96
C GLU A 184 -12.35 14.17 -5.18
N ILE A 185 -12.95 15.34 -4.92
CA ILE A 185 -14.38 15.59 -5.13
C ILE A 185 -14.76 15.39 -6.60
N VAL A 186 -13.98 15.93 -7.53
CA VAL A 186 -14.20 15.74 -8.98
C VAL A 186 -14.11 14.25 -9.34
N LYS A 187 -13.14 13.51 -8.77
CA LYS A 187 -13.04 12.05 -8.95
C LYS A 187 -14.31 11.34 -8.47
N ILE A 188 -14.85 11.72 -7.33
CA ILE A 188 -16.11 11.16 -6.78
C ILE A 188 -17.29 11.41 -7.72
N ILE A 189 -17.43 12.63 -8.23
CA ILE A 189 -18.49 13.00 -9.17
C ILE A 189 -18.41 12.12 -10.43
N LEU A 190 -17.23 12.05 -11.05
CA LEU A 190 -17.00 11.27 -12.26
C LEU A 190 -17.23 9.76 -12.03
N LEU A 191 -16.86 9.22 -10.87
CA LEU A 191 -17.11 7.81 -10.53
C LEU A 191 -18.57 7.51 -10.17
N THR A 192 -19.38 8.53 -9.86
CA THR A 192 -20.80 8.40 -9.54
C THR A 192 -21.67 8.40 -10.80
N LEU A 193 -21.36 9.26 -11.77
CA LEU A 193 -22.13 9.44 -13.01
C LEU A 193 -22.45 8.12 -13.76
N PRO A 194 -21.51 7.19 -13.97
CA PRO A 194 -21.80 5.92 -14.63
C PRO A 194 -22.92 5.12 -13.98
N TYR A 195 -23.01 5.12 -12.66
CA TYR A 195 -24.05 4.37 -11.94
C TYR A 195 -25.43 5.03 -12.13
N VAL A 196 -25.50 6.36 -12.21
CA VAL A 196 -26.73 7.11 -12.54
C VAL A 196 -27.23 6.72 -13.94
N MET A 197 -26.30 6.72 -14.91
CA MET A 197 -26.60 6.43 -16.31
C MET A 197 -27.03 4.97 -16.53
N VAL A 198 -26.49 4.03 -15.74
CA VAL A 198 -26.92 2.61 -15.76
C VAL A 198 -28.28 2.43 -15.09
N ALA A 199 -28.56 3.14 -14.00
CA ALA A 199 -29.83 3.05 -13.28
C ALA A 199 -31.02 3.63 -14.08
N THR A 200 -30.79 4.67 -14.86
CA THR A 200 -31.82 5.38 -15.62
C THR A 200 -31.37 5.70 -17.06
N PRO A 201 -31.27 4.68 -17.92
CA PRO A 201 -30.72 4.84 -19.27
C PRO A 201 -31.48 5.90 -20.08
N GLY A 202 -30.74 6.84 -20.69
CA GLY A 202 -31.27 7.86 -21.60
C GLY A 202 -31.95 9.07 -20.94
N GLN A 203 -32.24 9.06 -19.63
CA GLN A 203 -32.98 10.16 -18.98
C GLN A 203 -32.10 11.38 -18.68
N TRP A 204 -30.90 11.16 -18.13
CA TRP A 204 -30.05 12.24 -17.58
C TRP A 204 -28.86 12.63 -18.44
N VAL A 205 -28.92 12.35 -19.75
CA VAL A 205 -27.79 12.54 -20.67
C VAL A 205 -27.30 13.99 -20.68
N GLN A 206 -28.20 14.97 -20.75
CA GLN A 206 -27.83 16.39 -20.78
C GLN A 206 -27.19 16.84 -19.47
N LYS A 207 -27.78 16.51 -18.31
CA LYS A 207 -27.22 16.86 -17.00
C LYS A 207 -25.84 16.26 -16.77
N ALA A 208 -25.66 15.01 -17.18
CA ALA A 208 -24.35 14.37 -17.11
C ALA A 208 -23.33 15.09 -18.01
N ALA A 209 -23.73 15.52 -19.22
CA ALA A 209 -22.88 16.30 -20.11
C ALA A 209 -22.51 17.67 -19.51
N ASP A 210 -23.49 18.41 -18.98
CA ASP A 210 -23.26 19.73 -18.36
C ASP A 210 -22.30 19.63 -17.17
N LEU A 211 -22.45 18.58 -16.35
CA LEU A 211 -21.56 18.37 -15.21
C LEU A 211 -20.16 17.93 -15.64
N MET A 212 -20.03 17.13 -16.70
CA MET A 212 -18.73 16.76 -17.25
C MET A 212 -17.99 17.94 -17.88
N GLU A 213 -18.70 18.86 -18.55
CA GLU A 213 -18.11 20.11 -19.06
C GLU A 213 -17.54 20.96 -17.91
N LYS A 214 -18.27 21.04 -16.81
CA LYS A 214 -17.82 21.71 -15.57
C LYS A 214 -16.58 21.04 -14.98
N THR A 215 -16.57 19.71 -14.82
CA THR A 215 -15.43 18.99 -14.22
C THR A 215 -14.18 19.01 -15.07
N GLU A 216 -14.29 19.22 -16.39
CA GLU A 216 -13.16 19.30 -17.31
C GLU A 216 -12.15 20.39 -16.92
N ILE A 217 -12.63 21.51 -16.34
CA ILE A 217 -11.79 22.62 -15.90
C ILE A 217 -10.74 22.16 -14.88
N ILE A 218 -11.14 21.31 -13.92
CA ILE A 218 -10.25 20.78 -12.88
C ILE A 218 -9.52 19.53 -13.38
N ALA A 219 -10.21 18.65 -14.12
CA ALA A 219 -9.65 17.38 -14.58
C ALA A 219 -8.53 17.52 -15.62
N SER A 220 -8.56 18.60 -16.41
CA SER A 220 -7.56 18.86 -17.46
C SER A 220 -6.29 19.54 -16.94
N GLU A 221 -6.33 20.15 -15.75
CA GLU A 221 -5.17 20.80 -15.15
C GLU A 221 -4.30 19.77 -14.40
N PRO A 222 -3.04 19.56 -14.82
CA PRO A 222 -2.16 18.62 -14.13
C PRO A 222 -1.71 19.19 -12.79
N HIS A 223 -1.92 18.43 -11.71
CA HIS A 223 -1.44 18.83 -10.39
C HIS A 223 0.09 18.88 -10.36
N THR A 224 0.66 19.89 -9.69
CA THR A 224 2.10 20.08 -9.49
C THR A 224 2.85 18.84 -8.98
N LEU A 225 2.24 18.02 -8.11
CA LEU A 225 2.82 16.80 -7.56
C LEU A 225 2.81 15.61 -8.54
N GLN A 226 2.07 15.69 -9.65
CA GLN A 226 1.93 14.60 -10.62
C GLN A 226 3.30 14.15 -11.19
N ALA A 227 4.20 15.09 -11.47
CA ALA A 227 5.54 14.77 -11.97
C ALA A 227 6.39 13.95 -10.98
N LEU A 228 6.16 14.14 -9.67
CA LEU A 228 6.89 13.46 -8.61
C LEU A 228 6.47 11.99 -8.48
N ILE A 229 5.21 11.69 -8.78
CA ILE A 229 4.61 10.34 -8.65
C ILE A 229 4.64 9.51 -9.93
N GLU A 230 5.23 10.03 -11.01
CA GLU A 230 5.32 9.31 -12.27
C GLU A 230 6.18 8.01 -12.10
N PRO A 231 5.63 6.83 -12.41
CA PRO A 231 6.29 5.54 -12.12
C PRO A 231 7.52 5.25 -12.97
N TYR A 232 7.66 5.88 -14.13
CA TYR A 232 8.78 5.63 -15.04
C TYR A 232 9.68 6.87 -15.20
N HIS A 233 10.96 6.65 -15.45
CA HIS A 233 11.90 7.67 -15.85
C HIS A 233 11.76 7.93 -17.35
N PRO A 234 11.81 9.20 -17.80
CA PRO A 234 11.96 9.51 -19.20
C PRO A 234 13.31 8.99 -19.68
N GLU A 235 13.36 8.30 -20.81
CA GLU A 235 14.60 7.92 -21.47
C GLU A 235 14.91 8.92 -22.61
N ASN A 236 16.20 9.16 -22.87
CA ASN A 236 16.61 9.94 -24.03
C ASN A 236 16.52 9.01 -25.27
N GLY A 237 15.45 9.12 -26.05
CA GLY A 237 15.22 8.34 -27.28
C GLY A 237 13.75 8.34 -27.74
N ASP A 238 13.49 7.83 -28.96
CA ASP A 238 12.16 7.85 -29.63
C ASP A 238 11.15 6.83 -29.07
N GLU A 239 11.57 5.90 -28.19
CA GLU A 239 10.70 4.88 -27.57
C GLU A 239 10.39 5.21 -26.10
N ASN A 240 10.07 6.47 -25.81
CA ASN A 240 9.56 6.80 -24.48
C ASN A 240 8.21 6.09 -24.27
N PRO A 241 8.05 5.30 -23.18
CA PRO A 241 6.72 4.86 -22.79
C PRO A 241 5.85 6.10 -22.61
N PRO A 242 4.57 6.08 -23.04
CA PRO A 242 3.70 7.23 -22.89
C PRO A 242 3.66 7.66 -21.43
N GLN A 243 3.71 8.98 -21.18
CA GLN A 243 3.60 9.54 -19.85
C GLN A 243 2.35 9.02 -19.16
N SER A 244 2.45 8.68 -17.87
CA SER A 244 1.31 8.14 -17.13
C SER A 244 0.23 9.22 -17.03
N GLN A 245 -0.97 8.89 -17.50
CA GLN A 245 -2.11 9.82 -17.44
C GLN A 245 -2.56 9.98 -15.99
N SER A 246 -2.90 11.21 -15.61
CA SER A 246 -3.64 11.49 -14.37
C SER A 246 -4.91 10.67 -14.36
N LEU A 247 -5.23 10.02 -13.24
CA LEU A 247 -6.42 9.19 -13.12
C LEU A 247 -7.70 9.99 -13.40
N ILE A 248 -7.76 11.23 -12.93
CA ILE A 248 -8.93 12.11 -13.10
C ILE A 248 -9.05 12.53 -14.57
N GLY A 249 -7.94 12.94 -15.20
CA GLY A 249 -7.94 13.28 -16.63
C GLY A 249 -8.30 12.08 -17.51
N LEU A 250 -7.76 10.89 -17.19
CA LEU A 250 -8.11 9.64 -17.86
C LEU A 250 -9.60 9.33 -17.74
N LEU A 251 -10.15 9.44 -16.52
CA LEU A 251 -11.57 9.19 -16.26
C LEU A 251 -12.46 10.18 -17.01
N GLN A 252 -12.12 11.47 -16.99
CA GLN A 252 -12.82 12.51 -17.74
C GLN A 252 -12.91 12.16 -19.24
N THR A 253 -11.77 11.84 -19.87
CA THR A 253 -11.75 11.45 -21.29
C THR A 253 -12.53 10.16 -21.57
N GLN A 254 -12.40 9.16 -20.69
CA GLN A 254 -13.15 7.90 -20.82
C GLN A 254 -14.66 8.11 -20.77
N LEU A 255 -15.14 8.95 -19.87
CA LEU A 255 -16.57 9.23 -19.72
C LEU A 255 -17.13 10.09 -20.85
N GLN A 256 -16.36 11.05 -21.37
CA GLN A 256 -16.71 11.77 -22.59
C GLN A 256 -16.85 10.81 -23.79
N ASN A 257 -15.94 9.84 -23.91
CA ASN A 257 -16.03 8.80 -24.95
C ASN A 257 -17.25 7.89 -24.76
N GLU A 258 -17.57 7.47 -23.53
CA GLU A 258 -18.78 6.69 -23.25
C GLU A 258 -20.05 7.50 -23.55
N ALA A 259 -20.08 8.80 -23.24
CA ALA A 259 -21.20 9.67 -23.53
C ALA A 259 -21.46 9.79 -25.04
N ASN A 260 -20.39 9.95 -25.83
CA ASN A 260 -20.46 9.95 -27.30
C ASN A 260 -20.96 8.62 -27.88
N ASN A 261 -20.79 7.52 -27.14
CA ASN A 261 -21.22 6.17 -27.52
C ASN A 261 -22.57 5.77 -26.87
N GLY A 262 -23.32 6.73 -26.31
CA GLY A 262 -24.67 6.50 -25.77
C GLY A 262 -24.69 5.80 -24.41
N TRP A 263 -23.62 5.88 -23.62
CA TRP A 263 -23.55 5.34 -22.25
C TRP A 263 -23.81 3.83 -22.17
N ALA A 264 -23.15 3.05 -23.02
CA ALA A 264 -23.31 1.60 -23.02
C ALA A 264 -22.92 0.98 -21.67
N LEU A 265 -21.80 1.43 -21.09
CA LEU A 265 -21.31 1.04 -19.75
C LEU A 265 -21.37 -0.47 -19.52
N ALA A 266 -20.91 -1.22 -20.53
CA ALA A 266 -21.17 -2.66 -20.68
C ALA A 266 -20.60 -3.54 -19.55
N CYS A 267 -19.68 -3.02 -18.73
CA CYS A 267 -19.12 -3.74 -17.59
C CYS A 267 -19.97 -3.69 -16.32
N LEU A 268 -20.82 -2.67 -16.16
CA LEU A 268 -21.60 -2.47 -14.93
C LEU A 268 -22.84 -3.38 -14.89
N PRO A 269 -23.08 -4.09 -13.78
CA PRO A 269 -24.20 -5.02 -13.66
C PRO A 269 -25.54 -4.27 -13.57
N ARG A 270 -26.60 -4.91 -14.06
CA ARG A 270 -27.99 -4.38 -14.03
C ARG A 270 -28.94 -5.34 -13.30
N PRO A 271 -28.76 -5.57 -11.99
CA PRO A 271 -29.48 -6.61 -11.26
C PRO A 271 -30.99 -6.34 -11.09
N TRP A 272 -31.45 -5.12 -11.36
CA TRP A 272 -32.87 -4.75 -11.41
C TRP A 272 -33.54 -5.02 -12.77
N GLU A 273 -32.80 -5.37 -13.82
CA GLU A 273 -33.38 -5.74 -15.12
C GLU A 273 -33.83 -7.21 -15.11
N PHE A 274 -35.12 -7.43 -14.90
CA PHE A 274 -35.72 -8.77 -14.93
C PHE A 274 -35.82 -9.33 -16.36
N PRO A 275 -35.80 -10.65 -16.57
CA PRO A 275 -36.03 -11.25 -17.90
C PRO A 275 -37.35 -10.80 -18.56
N LEU A 276 -37.40 -10.79 -19.91
CA LEU A 276 -38.56 -10.32 -20.70
C LEU A 276 -39.86 -11.08 -20.40
N ASN A 277 -39.76 -12.32 -19.93
CA ASN A 277 -40.89 -13.15 -19.53
C ASN A 277 -41.48 -12.77 -18.15
N GLU A 278 -40.84 -11.88 -17.38
CA GLU A 278 -41.33 -11.41 -16.08
C GLU A 278 -41.96 -10.00 -16.18
N VAL A 279 -42.89 -9.81 -17.14
CA VAL A 279 -43.50 -8.50 -17.47
C VAL A 279 -44.18 -7.85 -16.26
N GLU A 280 -44.92 -8.62 -15.46
CA GLU A 280 -45.61 -8.11 -14.27
C GLU A 280 -44.65 -7.49 -13.26
N LYS A 281 -43.45 -8.07 -13.08
CA LYS A 281 -42.46 -7.58 -12.13
C LYS A 281 -41.78 -6.32 -12.64
N ARG A 282 -41.55 -6.23 -13.96
CA ARG A 282 -41.05 -5.00 -14.60
C ARG A 282 -42.06 -3.86 -14.43
N SER A 283 -43.34 -4.09 -14.73
CA SER A 283 -44.40 -3.09 -14.53
C SER A 283 -44.45 -2.62 -13.08
N LYS A 284 -44.36 -3.54 -12.10
CA LYS A 284 -44.34 -3.17 -10.68
C LYS A 284 -43.17 -2.27 -10.28
N LEU A 285 -42.02 -2.40 -10.93
CA LEU A 285 -40.86 -1.54 -10.69
C LEU A 285 -41.02 -0.18 -11.39
N ASP A 286 -41.53 -0.19 -12.62
CA ASP A 286 -41.78 1.03 -13.39
C ASP A 286 -42.87 1.90 -12.74
N ASP A 287 -43.87 1.26 -12.13
CA ASP A 287 -44.99 1.89 -11.42
C ASP A 287 -44.71 2.09 -9.90
N ALA A 288 -43.50 1.76 -9.42
CA ALA A 288 -43.16 1.89 -8.01
C ALA A 288 -43.17 3.36 -7.56
N ALA A 289 -43.40 3.58 -6.26
CA ALA A 289 -43.39 4.91 -5.68
C ALA A 289 -42.02 5.58 -5.87
N LYS A 290 -42.05 6.89 -6.17
CA LYS A 290 -40.86 7.74 -6.17
C LYS A 290 -40.74 8.45 -4.83
N HIS A 291 -39.51 8.76 -4.44
CA HIS A 291 -39.17 9.29 -3.13
C HIS A 291 -38.34 10.56 -3.24
N ALA A 292 -38.66 11.56 -2.43
CA ALA A 292 -37.85 12.76 -2.30
C ALA A 292 -36.55 12.44 -1.55
N LEU A 293 -35.40 12.74 -2.15
CA LEU A 293 -34.11 12.69 -1.45
C LEU A 293 -34.04 13.86 -0.45
N PRO A 294 -33.84 13.59 0.86
CA PRO A 294 -33.62 14.66 1.83
C PRO A 294 -32.43 15.55 1.42
N THR A 295 -32.53 16.85 1.67
CA THR A 295 -31.44 17.78 1.35
C THR A 295 -30.19 17.39 2.11
N ILE A 296 -29.10 17.16 1.39
CA ILE A 296 -27.76 16.90 1.94
C ILE A 296 -27.00 18.23 1.94
N ALA A 297 -26.77 18.79 3.12
CA ALA A 297 -26.03 20.02 3.30
C ALA A 297 -24.53 19.79 3.16
N ILE A 298 -23.89 20.54 2.27
CA ILE A 298 -22.44 20.51 2.09
C ILE A 298 -21.83 21.64 2.93
N PRO A 299 -20.95 21.34 3.91
CA PRO A 299 -20.27 22.34 4.71
C PRO A 299 -19.50 23.36 3.86
N GLN A 300 -19.42 24.61 4.31
CA GLN A 300 -18.61 25.64 3.65
C GLN A 300 -17.11 25.28 3.69
N THR A 301 -16.66 24.73 4.82
CA THR A 301 -15.30 24.24 5.01
C THR A 301 -15.31 22.72 5.00
N VAL A 302 -14.50 22.14 4.13
CA VAL A 302 -14.27 20.69 4.05
C VAL A 302 -12.80 20.39 4.35
N ILE A 303 -12.53 19.19 4.86
CA ILE A 303 -11.19 18.77 5.28
C ILE A 303 -10.75 17.52 4.51
N ALA A 304 -9.45 17.29 4.40
CA ALA A 304 -8.92 16.08 3.75
C ALA A 304 -9.32 14.79 4.50
N GLY A 305 -9.56 14.89 5.81
CA GLY A 305 -9.92 13.77 6.67
C GLY A 305 -8.72 12.94 7.10
N PRO A 306 -8.94 11.73 7.64
CA PRO A 306 -7.87 10.92 8.21
C PRO A 306 -6.97 10.24 7.15
N ARG A 307 -7.40 10.23 5.88
CA ARG A 307 -6.66 9.62 4.79
C ARG A 307 -6.01 10.71 3.94
N PRO A 308 -4.66 10.74 3.84
CA PRO A 308 -4.00 11.76 3.07
C PRO A 308 -4.35 11.62 1.58
N LEU A 309 -4.73 12.72 0.96
CA LEU A 309 -5.09 12.79 -0.46
C LEU A 309 -3.87 13.20 -1.28
N PHE A 310 -3.68 12.54 -2.41
CA PHE A 310 -2.61 12.83 -3.36
C PHE A 310 -3.13 12.62 -4.78
N PRO A 311 -2.54 13.29 -5.78
CA PRO A 311 -2.79 12.97 -7.18
C PRO A 311 -2.52 11.49 -7.45
N GLU A 312 -3.30 10.90 -8.34
CA GLU A 312 -3.18 9.50 -8.72
C GLU A 312 -2.84 9.37 -10.20
N VAL A 313 -2.00 8.39 -10.53
CA VAL A 313 -1.66 8.03 -11.91
C VAL A 313 -2.05 6.59 -12.17
N TYR A 314 -2.57 6.32 -13.37
CA TYR A 314 -2.96 4.96 -13.72
C TYR A 314 -1.72 4.09 -13.99
N PHE A 315 -1.56 3.01 -13.23
CA PHE A 315 -0.45 2.06 -13.38
C PHE A 315 -0.96 0.66 -13.73
N SER A 316 -0.36 0.05 -14.76
CA SER A 316 -0.65 -1.33 -15.14
C SER A 316 0.62 -2.14 -15.40
N VAL A 317 0.64 -3.38 -14.91
CA VAL A 317 1.67 -4.39 -15.20
C VAL A 317 1.36 -5.21 -16.47
N TYR A 318 0.25 -4.90 -17.14
CA TYR A 318 -0.18 -5.54 -18.39
C TYR A 318 -0.32 -4.56 -19.55
N ALA A 319 0.26 -3.37 -19.42
CA ALA A 319 0.35 -2.40 -20.51
C ALA A 319 1.16 -2.94 -21.70
N ASN A 320 0.78 -2.52 -22.91
CA ASN A 320 1.48 -2.81 -24.17
C ASN A 320 1.67 -4.33 -24.43
N GLN A 321 0.64 -5.12 -24.14
CA GLN A 321 0.58 -6.52 -24.54
C GLN A 321 0.04 -6.67 -25.96
N GLU A 322 0.42 -7.77 -26.63
CA GLU A 322 -0.08 -8.08 -27.97
C GLU A 322 -1.60 -8.37 -27.99
N VAL A 323 -2.12 -8.90 -26.89
CA VAL A 323 -3.55 -9.16 -26.69
C VAL A 323 -4.00 -8.46 -25.42
N GLU A 324 -5.07 -7.70 -25.51
CA GLU A 324 -5.64 -6.96 -24.39
C GLU A 324 -6.27 -7.94 -23.38
N SER A 325 -5.52 -8.26 -22.33
CA SER A 325 -6.00 -9.11 -21.23
C SER A 325 -6.62 -8.32 -20.07
N VAL A 326 -6.50 -6.99 -20.10
CA VAL A 326 -7.14 -6.04 -19.20
C VAL A 326 -7.86 -4.97 -20.03
N PRO A 327 -8.85 -4.26 -19.47
CA PRO A 327 -9.52 -3.19 -20.21
C PRO A 327 -8.53 -2.12 -20.69
N PRO A 328 -8.61 -1.67 -21.95
CA PRO A 328 -7.74 -0.62 -22.47
C PRO A 328 -8.07 0.73 -21.83
N LEU A 329 -7.07 1.63 -21.79
CA LEU A 329 -7.22 2.97 -21.22
C LEU A 329 -8.27 3.83 -21.94
N THR A 330 -8.63 3.48 -23.17
CA THR A 330 -9.69 4.16 -23.94
C THR A 330 -11.10 3.83 -23.43
N SER A 331 -11.27 2.75 -22.65
CA SER A 331 -12.57 2.33 -22.10
C SER A 331 -12.72 2.76 -20.64
N ALA A 332 -13.89 3.32 -20.30
CA ALA A 332 -14.25 3.60 -18.90
C ALA A 332 -14.21 2.36 -18.00
N SER A 333 -14.33 1.16 -18.58
CA SER A 333 -14.22 -0.11 -17.85
C SER A 333 -12.88 -0.24 -17.11
N ALA A 334 -11.80 0.33 -17.64
CA ALA A 334 -10.48 0.30 -16.98
C ALA A 334 -10.54 0.98 -15.60
N SER A 335 -11.12 2.17 -15.52
CA SER A 335 -11.21 2.96 -14.29
C SER A 335 -12.31 2.46 -13.36
N LEU A 336 -13.48 2.10 -13.91
CA LEU A 336 -14.62 1.65 -13.08
C LEU A 336 -14.36 0.32 -12.40
N ILE A 337 -13.78 -0.64 -13.11
CA ILE A 337 -13.41 -1.93 -12.51
C ILE A 337 -12.25 -1.72 -11.52
N ARG A 338 -11.24 -0.91 -11.87
CA ARG A 338 -10.13 -0.59 -10.97
C ARG A 338 -10.65 -0.04 -9.64
N ASP A 339 -11.46 0.99 -9.68
CA ASP A 339 -11.96 1.70 -8.50
C ASP A 339 -12.72 0.76 -7.54
N ALA A 340 -13.63 -0.07 -8.06
CA ALA A 340 -14.36 -1.04 -7.23
C ALA A 340 -13.44 -2.09 -6.57
N LEU A 341 -12.38 -2.52 -7.27
CA LEU A 341 -11.38 -3.44 -6.73
C LEU A 341 -10.49 -2.76 -5.68
N LEU A 342 -10.08 -1.50 -5.91
CA LEU A 342 -9.26 -0.75 -4.96
C LEU A 342 -10.01 -0.54 -3.64
N ASP A 343 -11.28 -0.13 -3.70
CA ASP A 343 -12.10 0.01 -2.48
C ASP A 343 -12.22 -1.34 -1.76
N THR A 344 -12.48 -2.43 -2.49
CA THR A 344 -12.56 -3.77 -1.88
C THR A 344 -11.25 -4.19 -1.22
N ILE A 345 -10.11 -3.96 -1.88
CA ILE A 345 -8.78 -4.30 -1.36
C ILE A 345 -8.49 -3.52 -0.08
N ASN A 346 -8.80 -2.23 -0.06
CA ASN A 346 -8.40 -1.35 1.04
C ASN A 346 -9.38 -1.38 2.22
N VAL A 347 -10.68 -1.58 1.97
CA VAL A 347 -11.68 -1.71 3.03
C VAL A 347 -11.54 -3.05 3.76
N LEU A 348 -11.34 -4.15 3.03
CA LEU A 348 -11.23 -5.49 3.63
C LEU A 348 -9.81 -5.86 4.09
N HIS A 349 -8.93 -4.87 4.31
CA HIS A 349 -7.52 -5.10 4.62
C HIS A 349 -7.27 -5.96 5.88
N PHE A 350 -8.22 -5.96 6.81
CA PHE A 350 -8.18 -6.78 8.02
C PHE A 350 -8.32 -8.29 7.73
N ASN A 351 -8.83 -8.70 6.56
CA ASN A 351 -9.07 -10.10 6.23
C ASN A 351 -8.65 -10.48 4.80
N ARG A 352 -7.34 -10.69 4.62
CA ARG A 352 -6.74 -11.09 3.34
C ARG A 352 -7.39 -12.29 2.64
N ASN A 353 -8.00 -13.23 3.39
CA ASN A 353 -8.64 -14.42 2.81
C ASN A 353 -9.95 -14.07 2.11
N VAL A 354 -10.72 -13.16 2.69
CA VAL A 354 -11.97 -12.68 2.10
C VAL A 354 -11.65 -11.76 0.92
N THR A 355 -10.67 -10.85 1.07
CA THR A 355 -10.20 -10.01 -0.03
C THR A 355 -9.77 -10.86 -1.22
N ALA A 356 -8.90 -11.86 -1.02
CA ALA A 356 -8.43 -12.73 -2.10
C ALA A 356 -9.56 -13.52 -2.76
N ARG A 357 -10.59 -13.94 -2.01
CA ARG A 357 -11.77 -14.60 -2.57
C ARG A 357 -12.55 -13.65 -3.47
N HIS A 358 -12.89 -12.45 -3.01
CA HIS A 358 -13.61 -11.47 -3.85
C HIS A 358 -12.82 -11.09 -5.11
N LEU A 359 -11.49 -11.02 -5.03
CA LEU A 359 -10.62 -10.78 -6.19
C LEU A 359 -10.57 -11.95 -7.19
N ILE A 360 -10.81 -13.19 -6.74
CA ILE A 360 -10.90 -14.34 -7.65
C ILE A 360 -12.30 -14.43 -8.26
N ASP A 361 -13.30 -14.00 -7.51
CA ASP A 361 -14.71 -14.05 -7.90
C ASP A 361 -15.21 -12.78 -8.58
N ILE A 362 -14.30 -11.95 -9.14
CA ILE A 362 -14.68 -10.63 -9.66
C ILE A 362 -15.70 -10.69 -10.80
N ASP A 363 -15.68 -11.74 -11.61
CA ASP A 363 -16.64 -11.97 -12.70
C ASP A 363 -18.08 -12.18 -12.21
N CYS A 364 -18.29 -12.46 -10.92
CA CYS A 364 -19.62 -12.54 -10.33
C CYS A 364 -20.25 -11.16 -10.04
N TYR A 365 -19.44 -10.10 -9.95
CA TYR A 365 -19.88 -8.75 -9.55
C TYR A 365 -20.01 -7.77 -10.73
N PHE A 366 -19.58 -8.16 -11.93
CA PHE A 366 -19.68 -7.34 -13.13
C PHE A 366 -20.59 -8.00 -14.18
N ALA A 367 -21.06 -7.20 -15.14
CA ALA A 367 -22.02 -7.64 -16.16
C ALA A 367 -21.56 -8.91 -16.91
N PRO A 368 -22.49 -9.80 -17.31
CA PRO A 368 -22.13 -10.98 -18.09
C PRO A 368 -21.40 -10.59 -19.38
N ARG A 369 -20.36 -11.36 -19.74
CA ARG A 369 -19.45 -11.12 -20.89
C ARG A 369 -18.42 -9.99 -20.71
N THR A 370 -18.33 -9.36 -19.53
CA THR A 370 -17.24 -8.42 -19.21
C THR A 370 -15.88 -9.11 -19.29
N PHE A 371 -15.79 -10.37 -18.84
CA PHE A 371 -14.55 -11.14 -18.81
C PHE A 371 -14.63 -12.39 -19.68
N ALA A 372 -13.47 -12.85 -20.14
CA ALA A 372 -13.26 -14.19 -20.63
C ALA A 372 -13.48 -15.21 -19.49
N ALA A 373 -13.73 -16.47 -19.84
CA ALA A 373 -13.87 -17.53 -18.85
C ALA A 373 -12.62 -17.64 -17.96
N ARG A 374 -12.82 -17.86 -16.66
CA ARG A 374 -11.73 -18.02 -15.69
C ARG A 374 -10.72 -19.07 -16.14
N ALA A 375 -9.46 -18.85 -15.78
CA ALA A 375 -8.33 -19.71 -16.11
C ALA A 375 -8.09 -19.95 -17.62
N THR A 376 -8.70 -19.15 -18.51
CA THR A 376 -8.38 -19.21 -19.95
C THR A 376 -6.90 -18.89 -20.16
N PRO A 377 -6.09 -19.77 -20.77
CA PRO A 377 -4.68 -19.50 -21.07
C PRO A 377 -4.51 -18.28 -21.97
N PHE A 378 -3.48 -17.47 -21.73
CA PHE A 378 -3.23 -16.22 -22.46
C PHE A 378 -3.15 -16.42 -23.98
N ASP A 379 -2.47 -17.48 -24.44
CA ASP A 379 -2.32 -17.76 -25.88
C ASP A 379 -3.66 -18.07 -26.58
N LYS A 380 -4.67 -18.53 -25.84
CA LYS A 380 -6.00 -18.81 -26.38
C LYS A 380 -6.86 -17.56 -26.53
N LEU A 381 -6.47 -16.43 -25.95
CA LEU A 381 -7.21 -15.17 -26.10
C LEU A 381 -7.21 -14.67 -27.54
N ARG A 382 -6.15 -14.96 -28.33
CA ARG A 382 -6.08 -14.58 -29.76
C ARG A 382 -7.20 -15.19 -30.61
N GLY A 383 -7.77 -16.31 -30.17
CA GLY A 383 -8.87 -16.98 -30.86
C GLY A 383 -10.26 -16.51 -30.42
N ILE A 384 -10.35 -15.53 -29.51
CA ILE A 384 -11.61 -14.96 -29.06
C ILE A 384 -11.98 -13.83 -30.03
N GLU A 385 -13.03 -14.06 -30.83
CA GLU A 385 -13.53 -13.05 -31.76
C GLU A 385 -14.48 -12.05 -31.06
N PRO A 386 -14.43 -10.76 -31.43
CA PRO A 386 -15.44 -9.77 -31.01
C PRO A 386 -16.86 -10.28 -31.33
N PRO A 387 -17.86 -10.04 -30.46
CA PRO A 387 -17.87 -9.12 -29.32
C PRO A 387 -17.50 -9.78 -27.98
N LYS A 388 -16.89 -10.98 -27.97
CA LYS A 388 -16.48 -11.62 -26.70
C LYS A 388 -15.26 -10.91 -26.13
N SER A 389 -15.26 -10.70 -24.81
CA SER A 389 -14.14 -10.08 -24.11
C SER A 389 -12.93 -11.02 -24.04
N THR A 390 -11.74 -10.46 -24.25
CA THR A 390 -10.45 -11.09 -23.99
C THR A 390 -9.93 -10.80 -22.57
N TRP A 391 -10.64 -9.99 -21.80
CA TRP A 391 -10.19 -9.56 -20.48
C TRP A 391 -10.22 -10.72 -19.49
N LYS A 392 -9.08 -11.01 -18.88
CA LYS A 392 -8.94 -12.08 -17.91
C LYS A 392 -9.25 -11.52 -16.52
N PRO A 393 -10.16 -12.16 -15.76
CA PRO A 393 -10.48 -11.67 -14.43
C PRO A 393 -9.26 -11.74 -13.50
N GLU A 394 -8.41 -12.74 -13.69
CA GLU A 394 -7.16 -12.89 -12.92
C GLU A 394 -6.17 -11.76 -13.17
N ASP A 395 -6.05 -11.30 -14.42
CA ASP A 395 -5.12 -10.24 -14.78
C ASP A 395 -5.62 -8.92 -14.19
N VAL A 396 -6.91 -8.63 -14.34
CA VAL A 396 -7.51 -7.43 -13.75
C VAL A 396 -7.34 -7.39 -12.22
N ALA A 397 -7.54 -8.52 -11.53
CA ALA A 397 -7.31 -8.62 -10.09
C ALA A 397 -5.84 -8.42 -9.69
N VAL A 398 -4.91 -9.10 -10.38
CA VAL A 398 -3.47 -8.96 -10.12
C VAL A 398 -2.99 -7.53 -10.40
N ASP A 399 -3.49 -6.92 -11.48
CA ASP A 399 -3.16 -5.55 -11.84
C ASP A 399 -3.61 -4.55 -10.76
N ALA A 400 -4.83 -4.73 -10.23
CA ALA A 400 -5.36 -3.92 -9.13
C ALA A 400 -4.46 -3.98 -7.89
N VAL A 401 -4.05 -5.17 -7.45
CA VAL A 401 -3.16 -5.29 -6.28
C VAL A 401 -1.79 -4.67 -6.56
N PHE A 402 -1.24 -4.84 -7.76
CA PHE A 402 0.03 -4.19 -8.10
C PHE A 402 -0.09 -2.66 -8.14
N SER A 403 -1.18 -2.09 -8.66
CA SER A 403 -1.33 -0.62 -8.60
C SER A 403 -1.27 -0.05 -7.18
N GLN A 404 -1.68 -0.83 -6.16
CA GLN A 404 -1.54 -0.43 -4.76
C GLN A 404 -0.11 -0.61 -4.24
N ILE A 405 0.56 -1.72 -4.56
CA ILE A 405 1.99 -1.91 -4.22
C ILE A 405 2.85 -0.78 -4.80
N PHE A 406 2.52 -0.37 -6.02
CA PHE A 406 3.22 0.64 -6.80
C PHE A 406 2.66 2.05 -6.66
N GLN A 407 1.74 2.29 -5.72
CA GLN A 407 1.20 3.62 -5.46
C GLN A 407 2.27 4.55 -4.87
N LEU A 408 2.51 5.66 -5.55
CA LEU A 408 3.30 6.78 -5.04
C LEU A 408 2.33 7.90 -4.60
N PRO A 409 2.62 8.61 -3.50
CA PRO A 409 3.85 8.53 -2.71
C PRO A 409 3.94 7.31 -1.78
N ASN A 410 2.83 6.89 -1.19
CA ASN A 410 2.77 5.74 -0.30
C ASN A 410 1.51 4.92 -0.60
N PRO A 411 1.57 3.58 -0.48
CA PRO A 411 0.37 2.76 -0.42
C PRO A 411 -0.43 3.08 0.84
N GLU A 412 -1.74 2.89 0.78
CA GLU A 412 -2.63 3.08 1.94
C GLU A 412 -2.28 2.13 3.10
N HIS A 413 -2.01 0.86 2.77
CA HIS A 413 -1.68 -0.17 3.75
C HIS A 413 -0.22 -0.58 3.72
N LYS A 414 0.24 -1.26 4.78
CA LYS A 414 1.59 -1.85 4.81
C LYS A 414 1.78 -2.82 3.65
N LEU A 415 2.90 -2.74 2.93
CA LEU A 415 3.21 -3.59 1.76
C LEU A 415 2.96 -5.10 1.99
N VAL A 416 3.31 -5.60 3.17
CA VAL A 416 3.11 -7.01 3.55
C VAL A 416 1.66 -7.49 3.41
N TYR A 417 0.68 -6.59 3.58
CA TYR A 417 -0.73 -6.89 3.35
C TYR A 417 -0.96 -7.30 1.89
N TYR A 418 -0.60 -6.45 0.93
CA TYR A 418 -0.76 -6.73 -0.49
C TYR A 418 0.03 -7.98 -0.93
N HIS A 419 1.24 -8.20 -0.38
CA HIS A 419 2.02 -9.43 -0.63
C HIS A 419 1.21 -10.67 -0.19
N SER A 420 0.58 -10.59 0.98
CA SER A 420 -0.22 -11.67 1.53
C SER A 420 -1.51 -11.92 0.74
N VAL A 421 -2.17 -10.88 0.22
CA VAL A 421 -3.35 -11.00 -0.65
C VAL A 421 -3.01 -11.76 -1.93
N LEU A 422 -1.92 -11.39 -2.62
CA LEU A 422 -1.47 -12.12 -3.83
C LEU A 422 -1.07 -13.57 -3.50
N THR A 423 -0.47 -13.79 -2.34
CA THR A 423 -0.11 -15.14 -1.87
C THR A 423 -1.36 -16.00 -1.63
N GLU A 424 -2.38 -15.47 -0.94
CA GLU A 424 -3.64 -16.20 -0.73
C GLU A 424 -4.40 -16.40 -2.05
N ALA A 425 -4.43 -15.41 -2.94
CA ALA A 425 -5.04 -15.56 -4.25
C ALA A 425 -4.38 -16.68 -5.07
N CYS A 426 -3.04 -16.76 -5.05
CA CYS A 426 -2.29 -17.82 -5.72
C CYS A 426 -2.55 -19.21 -5.10
N LYS A 427 -2.77 -19.30 -3.78
CA LYS A 427 -3.17 -20.58 -3.13
C LYS A 427 -4.59 -21.01 -3.49
N LEU A 428 -5.52 -20.06 -3.58
CA LEU A 428 -6.93 -20.32 -3.88
C LEU A 428 -7.14 -20.74 -5.34
N ALA A 429 -6.46 -20.08 -6.30
CA ALA A 429 -6.62 -20.33 -7.73
C ALA A 429 -5.26 -20.42 -8.48
N PRO A 430 -4.41 -21.42 -8.17
CA PRO A 430 -3.04 -21.48 -8.68
C PRO A 430 -2.96 -21.57 -10.21
N ALA A 431 -3.87 -22.34 -10.83
CA ALA A 431 -3.89 -22.52 -12.29
C ALA A 431 -4.20 -21.22 -13.06
N ALA A 432 -4.85 -20.26 -12.40
CA ALA A 432 -5.32 -19.03 -13.01
C ALA A 432 -4.40 -17.84 -12.64
N ILE A 433 -4.07 -17.70 -11.35
CA ILE A 433 -3.28 -16.58 -10.81
C ILE A 433 -1.78 -16.74 -11.09
N ALA A 434 -1.20 -17.95 -10.97
CA ALA A 434 0.26 -18.11 -11.13
C ALA A 434 0.77 -17.73 -12.54
N PRO A 435 0.10 -18.11 -13.65
CA PRO A 435 0.48 -17.64 -14.98
C PRO A 435 0.35 -16.12 -15.14
N SER A 436 -0.67 -15.52 -14.51
CA SER A 436 -0.90 -14.06 -14.47
C SER A 436 0.28 -13.34 -13.81
N LEU A 437 0.62 -13.73 -12.58
CA LEU A 437 1.79 -13.22 -11.85
C LEU A 437 3.10 -13.40 -12.63
N GLY A 438 3.29 -14.54 -13.29
CA GLY A 438 4.48 -14.76 -14.11
C GLY A 438 4.61 -13.76 -15.26
N ARG A 439 3.50 -13.28 -15.86
CA ARG A 439 3.54 -12.22 -16.88
C ARG A 439 3.82 -10.85 -16.26
N ALA A 440 3.20 -10.53 -15.12
CA ALA A 440 3.47 -9.30 -14.38
C ALA A 440 4.94 -9.18 -13.95
N ILE A 441 5.54 -10.26 -13.40
CA ILE A 441 6.95 -10.30 -13.00
C ILE A 441 7.86 -9.99 -14.20
N ARG A 442 7.60 -10.60 -15.37
CA ARG A 442 8.40 -10.35 -16.58
C ARG A 442 8.26 -8.91 -17.06
N TYR A 443 7.05 -8.35 -17.01
CA TYR A 443 6.82 -6.95 -17.33
C TYR A 443 7.64 -6.02 -16.40
N LEU A 444 7.55 -6.23 -15.09
CA LEU A 444 8.26 -5.43 -14.09
C LEU A 444 9.78 -5.56 -14.23
N TYR A 445 10.30 -6.78 -14.42
CA TYR A 445 11.73 -7.02 -14.63
C TYR A 445 12.26 -6.32 -15.88
N ARG A 446 11.55 -6.46 -17.01
CA ARG A 446 11.89 -5.77 -18.27
C ARG A 446 11.97 -4.26 -18.10
N ASN A 447 11.08 -3.70 -17.27
CA ASN A 447 10.97 -2.26 -17.04
C ASN A 447 11.78 -1.77 -15.84
N SER A 448 12.43 -2.65 -15.07
CA SER A 448 13.21 -2.30 -13.88
C SER A 448 14.30 -1.22 -14.11
N PRO A 449 14.95 -1.11 -15.29
CA PRO A 449 15.91 -0.02 -15.55
C PRO A 449 15.27 1.38 -15.56
N ARG A 450 14.02 1.47 -16.03
CA ARG A 450 13.26 2.72 -16.17
C ARG A 450 12.25 2.96 -15.06
N LEU A 451 11.94 1.96 -14.25
CA LEU A 451 11.03 2.10 -13.12
C LEU A 451 11.65 3.01 -12.05
N ASP A 452 10.83 3.84 -11.39
CA ASP A 452 11.22 4.65 -10.22
C ASP A 452 11.95 3.77 -9.19
N LEU A 453 12.98 4.31 -8.54
CA LEU A 453 13.85 3.53 -7.67
C LEU A 453 13.10 2.94 -6.47
N GLU A 454 12.20 3.70 -5.86
CA GLU A 454 11.40 3.22 -4.74
C GLU A 454 10.49 2.07 -5.19
N LEU A 455 9.90 2.20 -6.37
CA LEU A 455 9.07 1.16 -7.00
C LEU A 455 9.87 -0.09 -7.35
N ALA A 456 11.06 0.06 -7.95
CA ALA A 456 11.95 -1.06 -8.24
C ALA A 456 12.37 -1.81 -6.97
N TYR A 457 12.55 -1.09 -5.85
CA TYR A 457 12.85 -1.68 -4.57
C TYR A 457 11.64 -2.41 -3.97
N ARG A 458 10.42 -1.85 -4.06
CA ARG A 458 9.17 -2.53 -3.67
C ARG A 458 8.94 -3.80 -4.49
N PHE A 459 9.23 -3.76 -5.80
CA PHE A 459 9.20 -4.94 -6.66
C PHE A 459 10.16 -6.02 -6.16
N MET A 460 11.42 -5.66 -5.89
CA MET A 460 12.44 -6.59 -5.38
C MET A 460 12.03 -7.23 -4.05
N ASP A 461 11.49 -6.44 -3.13
CA ASP A 461 11.02 -6.92 -1.83
C ASP A 461 9.81 -7.86 -1.97
N TRP A 462 8.80 -7.46 -2.75
CA TRP A 462 7.66 -8.30 -3.06
C TRP A 462 8.07 -9.60 -3.75
N PHE A 463 8.94 -9.54 -4.75
CA PHE A 463 9.39 -10.70 -5.51
C PHE A 463 10.07 -11.72 -4.60
N SER A 464 11.02 -11.27 -3.78
CA SER A 464 11.77 -12.14 -2.86
C SER A 464 10.86 -12.74 -1.77
N HIS A 465 9.94 -11.95 -1.23
CA HIS A 465 8.94 -12.43 -0.25
C HIS A 465 7.94 -13.39 -0.89
N HIS A 466 7.52 -13.15 -2.13
CA HIS A 466 6.66 -14.08 -2.86
C HIS A 466 7.36 -15.42 -3.05
N LEU A 467 8.60 -15.43 -3.55
CA LEU A 467 9.36 -16.65 -3.76
C LEU A 467 9.58 -17.44 -2.48
N SER A 468 9.80 -16.79 -1.33
CA SER A 468 9.97 -17.50 -0.05
C SER A 468 8.72 -18.29 0.37
N ASN A 469 7.53 -17.87 -0.07
CA ASN A 469 6.26 -18.58 0.15
C ASN A 469 6.01 -19.73 -0.84
N PHE A 470 6.76 -19.78 -1.94
CA PHE A 470 6.63 -20.81 -2.98
C PHE A 470 7.93 -21.62 -3.19
N GLY A 471 8.73 -21.76 -2.13
CA GLY A 471 9.90 -22.65 -2.12
C GLY A 471 11.12 -22.11 -2.87
N PHE A 472 11.21 -20.79 -3.06
CA PHE A 472 12.29 -20.09 -3.75
C PHE A 472 12.48 -20.53 -5.21
N THR A 473 11.39 -20.90 -5.88
CA THR A 473 11.41 -21.36 -7.28
C THR A 473 10.97 -20.27 -8.24
N TRP A 474 11.89 -19.84 -9.10
CA TRP A 474 11.63 -19.00 -10.26
C TRP A 474 12.39 -19.54 -11.48
N LYS A 475 11.93 -19.21 -12.69
CA LYS A 475 12.59 -19.60 -13.93
C LYS A 475 13.77 -18.66 -14.23
N TRP A 476 14.78 -18.70 -13.36
CA TRP A 476 16.00 -17.87 -13.43
C TRP A 476 16.75 -17.96 -14.76
N THR A 477 16.64 -19.09 -15.47
CA THR A 477 17.24 -19.24 -16.81
C THR A 477 16.74 -18.21 -17.83
N GLU A 478 15.59 -17.56 -17.61
CA GLU A 478 15.09 -16.48 -18.47
C GLU A 478 15.96 -15.20 -18.39
N TRP A 479 16.74 -15.02 -17.32
CA TRP A 479 17.54 -13.81 -17.06
C TRP A 479 19.04 -14.11 -16.90
N VAL A 480 19.49 -15.30 -17.34
CA VAL A 480 20.85 -15.79 -17.06
C VAL A 480 21.93 -14.91 -17.67
N ASP A 481 21.66 -14.33 -18.85
CA ASP A 481 22.60 -13.45 -19.54
C ASP A 481 22.84 -12.15 -18.77
N ASP A 482 21.84 -11.69 -17.99
CA ASP A 482 21.94 -10.46 -17.21
C ASP A 482 22.93 -10.58 -16.02
N VAL A 483 23.36 -11.80 -15.65
CA VAL A 483 24.38 -12.05 -14.61
C VAL A 483 25.76 -11.54 -15.03
N TYR A 484 26.05 -11.53 -16.34
CA TYR A 484 27.35 -11.11 -16.88
C TYR A 484 27.45 -9.60 -17.15
N LEU A 485 26.37 -8.85 -16.90
CA LEU A 485 26.38 -7.39 -17.03
C LEU A 485 27.29 -6.74 -15.97
N PRO A 486 27.64 -5.45 -16.12
CA PRO A 486 28.28 -4.69 -15.04
C PRO A 486 27.42 -4.66 -13.78
N ASP A 487 28.03 -4.64 -12.59
CA ASP A 487 27.29 -4.63 -11.30
C ASP A 487 26.36 -3.41 -11.16
N VAL A 488 26.77 -2.27 -11.76
CA VAL A 488 25.98 -1.04 -11.82
C VAL A 488 24.78 -1.12 -12.77
N HIS A 489 24.68 -2.16 -13.61
CA HIS A 489 23.55 -2.31 -14.52
C HIS A 489 22.28 -2.62 -13.71
N PRO A 490 21.15 -1.90 -13.90
CA PRO A 490 19.94 -2.06 -13.08
C PRO A 490 19.39 -3.49 -12.99
N ARG A 491 19.50 -4.29 -14.06
CA ARG A 491 19.07 -5.70 -14.06
C ARG A 491 19.94 -6.61 -13.18
N LYS A 492 21.27 -6.42 -13.23
CA LYS A 492 22.18 -7.18 -12.38
C LYS A 492 22.08 -6.73 -10.92
N ALA A 493 21.97 -5.43 -10.69
CA ALA A 493 21.68 -4.87 -9.37
C ALA A 493 20.37 -5.43 -8.78
N PHE A 494 19.33 -5.59 -9.61
CA PHE A 494 18.09 -6.24 -9.21
C PHE A 494 18.31 -7.70 -8.79
N ILE A 495 19.00 -8.49 -9.61
CA ILE A 495 19.33 -9.89 -9.31
C ILE A 495 20.12 -9.99 -8.00
N ALA A 496 21.20 -9.21 -7.86
CA ALA A 496 22.03 -9.21 -6.66
C ALA A 496 21.22 -8.85 -5.40
N GLY A 497 20.33 -7.86 -5.50
CA GLY A 497 19.46 -7.47 -4.40
C GLY A 497 18.38 -8.51 -4.07
N ALA A 498 17.80 -9.18 -5.07
CA ALA A 498 16.85 -10.27 -4.86
C ALA A 498 17.50 -11.48 -4.18
N LEU A 499 18.69 -11.88 -4.63
CA LEU A 499 19.46 -12.97 -4.02
C LEU A 499 19.84 -12.65 -2.57
N ASP A 500 20.28 -11.42 -2.28
CA ASP A 500 20.56 -10.98 -0.91
C ASP A 500 19.33 -11.11 0.00
N ARG A 501 18.15 -10.69 -0.47
CA ARG A 501 16.89 -10.85 0.28
C ARG A 501 16.47 -12.29 0.47
N GLU A 502 16.57 -13.12 -0.57
CA GLU A 502 16.26 -14.55 -0.45
C GLU A 502 17.17 -15.23 0.58
N ILE A 503 18.45 -14.87 0.63
CA ILE A 503 19.38 -15.36 1.64
C ILE A 503 18.95 -14.88 3.03
N ARG A 504 18.56 -13.62 3.21
CA ARG A 504 18.03 -13.10 4.50
C ARG A 504 16.76 -13.82 4.95
N LEU A 505 15.92 -14.27 4.01
CA LEU A 505 14.70 -15.05 4.27
C LEU A 505 14.97 -16.56 4.40
N SER A 506 16.20 -17.01 4.17
CA SER A 506 16.63 -18.40 4.35
C SER A 506 18.12 -18.46 4.74
N PHE A 507 18.96 -19.14 3.94
CA PHE A 507 20.41 -19.25 4.16
C PHE A 507 21.08 -19.55 2.81
N ALA A 508 22.34 -19.12 2.65
CA ALA A 508 23.05 -19.10 1.37
C ALA A 508 23.06 -20.44 0.65
N GLN A 509 23.33 -21.53 1.36
CA GLN A 509 23.41 -22.87 0.77
C GLN A 509 22.08 -23.35 0.16
N ARG A 510 20.94 -23.01 0.78
CA ARG A 510 19.62 -23.37 0.22
C ARG A 510 19.34 -22.60 -1.05
N ILE A 511 19.56 -21.28 -1.04
CA ILE A 511 19.30 -20.41 -2.19
C ILE A 511 20.22 -20.78 -3.35
N LYS A 512 21.50 -21.05 -3.09
CA LYS A 512 22.44 -21.55 -4.10
C LYS A 512 21.97 -22.86 -4.75
N GLY A 513 21.22 -23.69 -4.01
CA GLY A 513 20.62 -24.92 -4.50
C GLY A 513 19.39 -24.73 -5.41
N THR A 514 18.74 -23.56 -5.40
CA THR A 514 17.58 -23.26 -6.26
C THR A 514 17.95 -22.56 -7.58
N LEU A 515 19.23 -22.21 -7.75
CA LEU A 515 19.73 -21.39 -8.85
C LEU A 515 20.49 -22.20 -9.93
N PRO A 516 20.43 -21.78 -11.21
CA PRO A 516 21.33 -22.28 -12.26
C PRO A 516 22.80 -21.97 -11.97
N ASP A 517 23.73 -22.72 -12.58
CA ASP A 517 25.17 -22.62 -12.28
C ASP A 517 25.77 -21.21 -12.40
N PRO A 518 25.46 -20.38 -13.43
CA PRO A 518 26.01 -19.03 -13.53
C PRO A 518 25.71 -18.12 -12.33
N TYR A 519 24.56 -18.30 -11.69
CA TYR A 519 24.18 -17.50 -10.52
C TYR A 519 24.91 -17.92 -9.24
N LYS A 520 25.40 -19.16 -9.17
CA LYS A 520 26.07 -19.68 -7.98
C LYS A 520 27.37 -18.96 -7.68
N GLU A 521 28.02 -18.42 -8.70
CA GLU A 521 29.23 -17.59 -8.58
C GLU A 521 28.97 -16.25 -7.89
N MET A 522 27.72 -15.74 -7.95
CA MET A 522 27.31 -14.54 -7.20
C MET A 522 27.14 -14.79 -5.69
N ILE A 523 27.15 -16.05 -5.25
CA ILE A 523 27.07 -16.45 -3.86
C ILE A 523 28.42 -17.05 -3.45
N GLY A 524 29.34 -16.16 -3.07
CA GLY A 524 30.68 -16.51 -2.61
C GLY A 524 30.68 -17.30 -1.29
N PRO A 525 31.75 -18.04 -1.00
CA PRO A 525 31.87 -18.91 0.18
C PRO A 525 31.79 -18.15 1.52
N GLU A 526 32.08 -16.85 1.53
CA GLU A 526 31.90 -15.97 2.68
C GLU A 526 30.44 -15.81 3.09
N LYS A 527 29.49 -15.89 2.15
CA LYS A 527 28.04 -15.85 2.45
C LYS A 527 27.52 -17.14 3.07
N GLU A 528 28.27 -18.24 2.96
CA GLU A 528 27.94 -19.53 3.57
C GLU A 528 28.41 -19.60 5.04
N GLN A 529 29.22 -18.65 5.50
CA GLN A 529 29.69 -18.56 6.88
C GLN A 529 28.76 -17.68 7.72
N ASP A 530 28.15 -18.24 8.77
CA ASP A 530 27.28 -17.48 9.67
C ASP A 530 28.03 -16.43 10.50
N VAL A 531 29.30 -16.70 10.81
CA VAL A 531 30.17 -15.82 11.60
C VAL A 531 31.28 -15.29 10.70
N PRO A 532 31.38 -13.96 10.49
CA PRO A 532 32.46 -13.37 9.74
C PRO A 532 33.84 -13.66 10.35
N LYS A 533 34.85 -13.76 9.49
CA LYS A 533 36.23 -13.94 9.94
C LYS A 533 36.70 -12.73 10.74
N PHE A 534 37.27 -12.98 11.91
CA PHE A 534 37.86 -11.94 12.74
C PHE A 534 39.19 -11.48 12.13
N LYS A 535 39.25 -10.26 11.58
CA LYS A 535 40.44 -9.77 10.86
C LYS A 535 41.72 -9.77 11.71
N PHE A 536 41.62 -9.46 13.00
CA PHE A 536 42.76 -9.49 13.94
C PHE A 536 43.19 -10.89 14.38
N ALA A 537 42.57 -11.95 13.86
CA ALA A 537 43.13 -13.29 13.96
C ALA A 537 44.36 -13.47 13.06
N ASN A 538 44.50 -12.62 12.02
CA ASN A 538 45.67 -12.60 11.16
C ASN A 538 46.73 -11.64 11.73
N ASP A 539 47.93 -12.16 12.00
CA ASP A 539 49.06 -11.40 12.57
C ASP A 539 49.57 -10.29 11.62
N ASP A 540 49.29 -10.39 10.31
CA ASP A 540 49.63 -9.36 9.33
C ASP A 540 48.73 -8.11 9.40
N THR A 541 47.61 -8.19 10.14
CA THR A 541 46.68 -7.05 10.28
C THR A 541 47.24 -6.04 11.29
N PRO A 542 47.26 -4.73 10.98
CA PRO A 542 47.66 -3.71 11.95
C PRO A 542 46.88 -3.84 13.27
N PHE A 543 47.60 -3.77 14.39
CA PHE A 543 47.04 -3.86 15.75
C PHE A 543 46.42 -5.22 16.10
N ALA A 544 46.83 -6.32 15.43
CA ALA A 544 46.27 -7.65 15.66
C ALA A 544 46.45 -8.18 17.10
N ALA A 545 47.60 -7.89 17.73
CA ALA A 545 47.85 -8.31 19.11
C ALA A 545 46.87 -7.62 20.08
N GLU A 546 46.73 -6.31 19.95
CA GLU A 546 45.85 -5.48 20.77
C GLU A 546 44.37 -5.79 20.51
N GLY A 547 43.99 -6.06 19.25
CA GLY A 547 42.65 -6.50 18.90
C GLY A 547 42.27 -7.84 19.53
N ARG A 548 43.19 -8.81 19.58
CA ARG A 548 42.96 -10.09 20.29
C ARG A 548 42.83 -9.87 21.80
N GLU A 549 43.62 -8.97 22.37
CA GLU A 549 43.57 -8.61 23.79
C GLU A 549 42.23 -7.95 24.15
N ILE A 550 41.78 -6.93 23.40
CA ILE A 550 40.47 -6.29 23.60
C ILE A 550 39.34 -7.31 23.46
N ALA A 551 39.38 -8.18 22.46
CA ALA A 551 38.37 -9.23 22.29
C ALA A 551 38.32 -10.18 23.52
N SER A 552 39.48 -10.51 24.11
CA SER A 552 39.56 -11.30 25.35
C SER A 552 38.95 -10.57 26.54
N LEU A 553 39.33 -9.31 26.75
CA LEU A 553 38.80 -8.46 27.83
C LEU A 553 37.28 -8.30 27.74
N LEU A 554 36.74 -8.07 26.54
CA LEU A 554 35.30 -7.95 26.30
C LEU A 554 34.54 -9.26 26.57
N ARG A 555 35.12 -10.42 26.26
CA ARG A 555 34.53 -11.74 26.59
C ARG A 555 34.51 -11.98 28.10
N ASN A 556 35.59 -11.61 28.78
CA ASN A 556 35.75 -11.77 30.22
C ASN A 556 35.01 -10.71 31.06
N LYS A 557 34.39 -9.72 30.40
CA LYS A 557 33.70 -8.60 31.05
C LYS A 557 34.64 -7.84 31.99
N ALA A 558 35.88 -7.62 31.55
CA ALA A 558 36.86 -6.82 32.25
C ALA A 558 36.36 -5.38 32.47
N PRO A 559 36.84 -4.70 33.52
CA PRO A 559 36.49 -3.30 33.78
C PRO A 559 37.02 -2.35 32.69
N ASP A 560 36.39 -1.18 32.55
CA ASP A 560 36.66 -0.26 31.45
C ASP A 560 38.08 0.32 31.47
N GLU A 561 38.73 0.39 32.63
CA GLU A 561 40.11 0.86 32.79
C GLU A 561 41.12 -0.07 32.10
N GLU A 562 40.89 -1.40 32.15
CA GLU A 562 41.76 -2.38 31.48
C GLU A 562 41.64 -2.25 29.95
N ILE A 563 40.42 -2.02 29.45
CA ILE A 563 40.17 -1.80 28.03
C ILE A 563 40.81 -0.48 27.57
N GLU A 564 40.70 0.58 28.39
CA GLU A 564 41.29 1.89 28.11
C GLU A 564 42.81 1.82 27.96
N ALA A 565 43.49 1.05 28.81
CA ALA A 565 44.94 0.87 28.72
C ALA A 565 45.38 0.27 27.38
N VAL A 566 44.60 -0.68 26.82
CA VAL A 566 44.89 -1.23 25.49
C VAL A 566 44.60 -0.22 24.38
N ILE A 567 43.52 0.54 24.50
CA ILE A 567 43.16 1.60 23.55
C ILE A 567 44.25 2.67 23.47
N GLN A 568 44.79 3.12 24.60
CA GLN A 568 45.87 4.11 24.63
C GLN A 568 47.14 3.59 23.93
N ARG A 569 47.47 2.30 24.08
CA ARG A 569 48.58 1.69 23.33
C ARG A 569 48.32 1.72 21.83
N ILE A 570 47.11 1.36 21.38
CA ILE A 570 46.72 1.45 19.96
C ILE A 570 46.90 2.88 19.45
N GLN A 571 46.44 3.87 20.23
CA GLN A 571 46.56 5.28 19.87
C GLN A 571 48.02 5.72 19.73
N SER A 572 48.91 5.35 20.67
CA SER A 572 50.35 5.64 20.56
C SER A 572 50.96 5.01 19.31
N MET A 573 50.69 3.73 19.04
CA MET A 573 51.20 3.04 17.86
C MET A 573 50.62 3.59 16.55
N ALA A 574 49.40 4.11 16.57
CA ALA A 574 48.78 4.75 15.41
C ALA A 574 49.45 6.09 15.09
N ILE A 575 49.74 6.91 16.12
CA ILE A 575 50.50 8.16 15.96
C ILE A 575 51.88 7.86 15.37
N ASP A 576 52.58 6.84 15.87
CA ASP A 576 53.89 6.42 15.35
C ASP A 576 53.85 5.98 13.86
N ARG A 577 52.67 5.61 13.36
CA ARG A 577 52.42 5.18 11.97
C ARG A 577 51.77 6.25 11.11
N ASP A 578 51.61 7.47 11.61
CA ASP A 578 50.90 8.57 10.95
C ASP A 578 49.44 8.22 10.56
N ILE A 579 48.79 7.43 11.43
CA ILE A 579 47.37 7.06 11.31
C ILE A 579 46.59 7.81 12.38
N ASP A 580 45.38 8.29 12.06
CA ASP A 580 44.48 8.88 13.05
C ASP A 580 44.22 7.90 14.20
N ALA A 581 44.72 8.28 15.38
CA ALA A 581 44.71 7.46 16.58
C ALA A 581 43.30 7.08 17.03
N LEU A 582 42.36 8.01 16.94
CA LEU A 582 40.99 7.82 17.37
C LEU A 582 40.24 6.93 16.38
N VAL A 583 40.46 7.11 15.07
CA VAL A 583 39.89 6.25 14.03
C VAL A 583 40.43 4.83 14.13
N ALA A 584 41.75 4.65 14.26
CA ALA A 584 42.37 3.33 14.39
C ALA A 584 41.87 2.58 15.64
N SER A 585 41.86 3.24 16.80
CA SER A 585 41.36 2.62 18.04
C SER A 585 39.86 2.31 17.99
N THR A 586 39.05 3.17 17.35
CA THR A 586 37.62 2.92 17.14
C THR A 586 37.38 1.71 16.25
N ASP A 587 38.13 1.57 15.16
CA ASP A 587 38.04 0.41 14.25
C ASP A 587 38.32 -0.91 14.98
N VAL A 588 39.41 -0.96 15.75
CA VAL A 588 39.79 -2.14 16.53
C VAL A 588 38.70 -2.45 17.55
N PHE A 589 38.28 -1.47 18.33
CA PHE A 589 37.28 -1.65 19.38
C PHE A 589 35.94 -2.15 18.84
N VAL A 590 35.38 -1.48 17.83
CA VAL A 590 34.08 -1.83 17.25
C VAL A 590 34.13 -3.22 16.62
N THR A 591 35.19 -3.54 15.87
CA THR A 591 35.38 -4.89 15.29
C THR A 591 35.41 -5.97 16.40
N CYS A 592 36.04 -5.70 17.53
CA CYS A 592 36.07 -6.63 18.67
C CYS A 592 34.69 -6.80 19.31
N VAL A 593 33.94 -5.71 19.52
CA VAL A 593 32.56 -5.76 20.04
C VAL A 593 31.67 -6.61 19.12
N LEU A 594 31.75 -6.39 17.81
CA LEU A 594 31.00 -7.16 16.81
C LEU A 594 31.40 -8.64 16.79
N HIS A 595 32.70 -8.93 16.88
CA HIS A 595 33.20 -10.30 16.92
C HIS A 595 32.72 -11.05 18.17
N VAL A 596 32.81 -10.44 19.36
CA VAL A 596 32.31 -11.03 20.60
C VAL A 596 30.79 -11.24 20.58
N GLY A 597 30.06 -10.35 19.90
CA GLY A 597 28.62 -10.42 19.72
C GLY A 597 28.12 -11.26 18.54
N SER A 598 29.01 -11.83 17.73
CA SER A 598 28.67 -12.34 16.38
C SER A 598 27.73 -13.55 16.32
N LYS A 599 27.48 -14.22 17.45
CA LYS A 599 26.65 -15.44 17.50
C LYS A 599 25.18 -15.20 17.15
N SER A 600 24.61 -14.05 17.54
CA SER A 600 23.25 -13.66 17.16
C SER A 600 23.02 -12.17 17.39
N LEU A 601 21.94 -11.63 16.82
CA LEU A 601 21.54 -10.24 17.05
C LEU A 601 21.41 -9.90 18.54
N SER A 602 20.89 -10.82 19.37
CA SER A 602 20.80 -10.60 20.83
C SER A 602 22.18 -10.50 21.50
N HIS A 603 23.17 -11.28 21.05
CA HIS A 603 24.52 -11.23 21.62
C HIS A 603 25.23 -9.92 21.27
N VAL A 604 25.14 -9.47 20.01
CA VAL A 604 25.73 -8.18 19.61
C VAL A 604 25.04 -7.00 20.30
N LEU A 605 23.73 -7.05 20.51
CA LEU A 605 23.04 -6.02 21.30
C LEU A 605 23.50 -6.00 22.75
N ALA A 606 23.62 -7.16 23.40
CA ALA A 606 24.14 -7.23 24.76
C ALA A 606 25.61 -6.78 24.87
N ALA A 607 26.41 -6.94 23.80
CA ALA A 607 27.77 -6.42 23.73
C ALA A 607 27.77 -4.89 23.58
N ILE A 608 26.94 -4.34 22.69
CA ILE A 608 26.78 -2.89 22.46
C ILE A 608 26.24 -2.18 23.71
N GLU A 609 25.26 -2.75 24.40
CA GLU A 609 24.68 -2.14 25.61
C GLU A 609 25.70 -2.03 26.74
N ARG A 610 26.59 -3.02 26.88
CA ARG A 610 27.67 -2.98 27.88
C ARG A 610 28.71 -1.92 27.56
N THR A 611 28.96 -1.65 26.28
CA THR A 611 29.97 -0.69 25.83
C THR A 611 29.36 0.64 25.37
N LYS A 612 28.08 0.87 25.70
CA LYS A 612 27.29 2.00 25.17
C LYS A 612 27.92 3.35 25.50
N ASP A 613 28.33 3.57 26.74
CA ASP A 613 28.87 4.86 27.19
C ASP A 613 30.17 5.19 26.45
N ARG A 614 31.03 4.18 26.26
CA ARG A 614 32.26 4.29 25.47
C ARG A 614 31.98 4.53 23.98
N LEU A 615 31.03 3.81 23.38
CA LEU A 615 30.66 4.05 21.98
C LEU A 615 30.08 5.45 21.78
N THR A 616 29.34 5.95 22.77
CA THR A 616 28.75 7.29 22.76
C THR A 616 29.83 8.36 22.92
N SER A 617 30.81 8.17 23.82
CA SER A 617 31.92 9.11 24.00
C SER A 617 32.83 9.16 22.76
N LEU A 618 33.14 8.02 22.13
CA LEU A 618 33.87 7.96 20.86
C LEU A 618 33.14 8.71 19.75
N GLY A 619 31.82 8.49 19.63
CA GLY A 619 31.00 9.18 18.63
C GLY A 619 30.84 10.68 18.87
N ALA A 620 30.92 11.13 20.13
CA ALA A 620 30.87 12.56 20.47
C ALA A 620 32.23 13.25 20.31
N ALA A 621 33.34 12.52 20.42
CA ALA A 621 34.69 13.06 20.32
C ALA A 621 35.09 13.45 18.89
N SER A 622 34.61 12.74 17.87
CA SER A 622 34.93 13.03 16.46
C SER A 622 33.93 12.44 15.48
N ASP A 623 33.58 13.21 14.44
CA ASP A 623 32.74 12.72 13.33
C ASP A 623 33.45 11.64 12.50
N ALA A 624 34.79 11.68 12.41
CA ALA A 624 35.58 10.64 11.75
C ALA A 624 35.48 9.31 12.51
N ALA A 625 35.53 9.35 13.85
CA ALA A 625 35.33 8.17 14.70
C ALA A 625 33.91 7.61 14.55
N ARG A 626 32.89 8.48 14.54
CA ARG A 626 31.49 8.06 14.33
C ARG A 626 31.29 7.41 12.95
N THR A 627 31.92 7.96 11.92
CA THR A 627 31.95 7.38 10.56
C THR A 627 32.66 6.02 10.57
N GLN A 628 33.74 5.88 11.34
CA GLN A 628 34.46 4.62 11.50
C GLN A 628 33.61 3.52 12.17
N ILE A 629 32.73 3.86 13.13
CA ILE A 629 31.79 2.89 13.72
C ILE A 629 30.93 2.24 12.62
N ILE A 630 30.44 3.04 11.67
CA ILE A 630 29.65 2.55 10.54
C ILE A 630 30.52 1.70 9.60
N ALA A 631 31.70 2.21 9.24
CA ALA A 631 32.62 1.52 8.33
C ALA A 631 33.06 0.15 8.88
N ALA A 632 33.42 0.06 10.17
CA ALA A 632 33.78 -1.18 10.84
C ALA A 632 32.60 -2.17 10.87
N THR A 633 31.38 -1.68 11.15
CA THR A 633 30.16 -2.51 11.15
C THR A 633 29.84 -3.08 9.78
N MET A 634 29.88 -2.25 8.75
CA MET A 634 29.61 -2.64 7.36
C MET A 634 30.70 -3.55 6.80
N SER A 635 31.96 -3.33 7.17
CA SER A 635 33.10 -4.17 6.77
C SER A 635 33.01 -5.56 7.41
N PHE A 636 32.76 -5.63 8.72
CA PHE A 636 32.65 -6.89 9.46
C PHE A 636 31.52 -7.77 8.93
N TRP A 637 30.35 -7.19 8.63
CA TRP A 637 29.19 -7.91 8.11
C TRP A 637 29.02 -7.74 6.58
N SER A 638 30.10 -7.53 5.84
CA SER A 638 30.07 -7.31 4.39
C SER A 638 29.40 -8.44 3.59
N ALA A 639 29.57 -9.69 4.02
CA ALA A 639 28.91 -10.86 3.42
C ALA A 639 27.40 -10.93 3.75
N HIS A 640 26.97 -10.31 4.85
CA HIS A 640 25.61 -10.34 5.38
C HIS A 640 25.12 -8.91 5.70
N PRO A 641 24.96 -8.04 4.69
CA PRO A 641 24.69 -6.61 4.90
C PRO A 641 23.40 -6.37 5.70
N GLY A 642 22.40 -7.26 5.60
CA GLY A 642 21.19 -7.18 6.42
C GLY A 642 21.46 -7.15 7.93
N VAL A 643 22.49 -7.86 8.41
CA VAL A 643 22.88 -7.85 9.82
C VAL A 643 23.52 -6.51 10.20
N ALA A 644 24.40 -5.96 9.36
CA ALA A 644 24.97 -4.63 9.57
C ALA A 644 23.89 -3.56 9.68
N LEU A 645 22.93 -3.56 8.75
CA LEU A 645 21.82 -2.60 8.72
C LEU A 645 21.03 -2.62 10.04
N ARG A 646 20.72 -3.80 10.58
CA ARG A 646 20.03 -3.93 11.88
C ARG A 646 20.85 -3.42 13.05
N ILE A 647 22.18 -3.61 13.01
CA ILE A 647 23.07 -3.08 14.04
C ILE A 647 23.12 -1.55 13.96
N ILE A 648 23.28 -0.97 12.77
CA ILE A 648 23.29 0.49 12.57
C ILE A 648 21.96 1.11 13.02
N GLU A 649 20.82 0.48 12.68
CA GLU A 649 19.50 0.91 13.15
C GLU A 649 19.42 0.99 14.68
N LYS A 650 20.05 0.03 15.37
CA LYS A 650 20.11 -0.02 16.85
C LYS A 650 21.06 1.01 17.42
N LEU A 651 22.21 1.25 16.78
CA LEU A 651 23.12 2.33 17.16
C LEU A 651 22.45 3.72 17.01
N LEU A 652 21.61 3.91 15.99
CA LEU A 652 20.76 5.11 15.86
C LEU A 652 19.67 5.18 16.95
N ASN A 653 19.16 4.07 17.46
CA ASN A 653 18.17 4.06 18.56
C ASN A 653 18.82 4.44 19.91
N TYR A 654 20.09 4.07 20.09
CA TYR A 654 20.86 4.41 21.29
C TYR A 654 21.52 5.79 21.20
N SER A 655 21.28 6.56 20.14
CA SER A 655 21.91 7.87 19.88
C SER A 655 23.44 7.82 19.83
N ILE A 656 24.01 6.64 19.55
CA ILE A 656 25.47 6.47 19.31
C ILE A 656 25.82 7.03 17.92
N LEU A 657 24.95 6.78 16.95
CA LEU A 657 25.04 7.34 15.60
C LEU A 657 23.98 8.43 15.41
N MET A 658 24.32 9.41 14.57
CA MET A 658 23.38 10.44 14.11
C MET A 658 22.90 10.11 12.68
N PRO A 659 21.64 10.43 12.32
CA PRO A 659 21.12 10.20 10.97
C PRO A 659 22.00 10.78 9.87
N GLU A 660 22.48 12.01 10.05
CA GLU A 660 23.36 12.70 9.09
C GLU A 660 24.66 11.94 8.85
N THR A 661 25.26 11.36 9.89
CA THR A 661 26.49 10.56 9.74
C THR A 661 26.26 9.31 8.88
N VAL A 662 25.08 8.69 8.95
CA VAL A 662 24.73 7.55 8.10
C VAL A 662 24.59 7.98 6.64
N ILE A 663 23.96 9.13 6.39
CA ILE A 663 23.84 9.71 5.05
C ILE A 663 25.21 10.03 4.46
N ASN A 664 26.04 10.76 5.21
CA ASN A 664 27.38 11.15 4.77
C ASN A 664 28.26 9.93 4.51
N TRP A 665 28.20 8.91 5.38
CA TRP A 665 28.91 7.67 5.15
C TRP A 665 28.44 6.97 3.87
N ALA A 666 27.14 6.87 3.62
CA ALA A 666 26.60 6.15 2.47
C ALA A 666 26.85 6.89 1.13
N LEU A 667 26.54 8.18 1.07
CA LEU A 667 26.47 8.96 -0.18
C LEU A 667 27.75 9.73 -0.50
N LEU A 668 28.59 10.00 0.50
CA LEU A 668 29.88 10.67 0.30
C LEU A 668 31.03 9.67 0.43
N ALA A 669 31.21 9.06 1.59
CA ALA A 669 32.38 8.20 1.84
C ALA A 669 32.33 6.89 1.03
N ARG A 670 31.26 6.11 1.18
CA ARG A 670 31.12 4.82 0.50
C ARG A 670 30.96 4.99 -1.00
N ALA A 671 30.01 5.83 -1.44
CA ALA A 671 29.84 6.10 -2.87
C ALA A 671 31.10 6.72 -3.49
N GLY A 672 31.81 7.62 -2.80
CA GLY A 672 33.11 8.15 -3.28
C GLY A 672 34.14 7.04 -3.45
N SER A 673 34.36 6.22 -2.41
CA SER A 673 35.34 5.12 -2.46
C SER A 673 35.09 4.08 -3.55
N THR A 674 33.84 3.96 -4.02
CA THR A 674 33.45 3.04 -5.10
C THR A 674 33.15 3.76 -6.41
N ARG A 675 33.54 5.03 -6.57
CA ARG A 675 33.24 5.84 -7.77
C ARG A 675 31.76 5.78 -8.21
N GLY A 676 30.85 5.78 -7.24
CA GLY A 676 29.41 5.77 -7.44
C GLY A 676 28.76 4.39 -7.55
N GLU A 677 29.51 3.29 -7.66
CA GLU A 677 28.94 1.93 -7.78
C GLU A 677 28.02 1.56 -6.60
N ALA A 678 28.33 2.05 -5.39
CA ALA A 678 27.50 1.84 -4.20
C ALA A 678 26.05 2.31 -4.33
N LEU A 679 25.75 3.26 -5.23
CA LEU A 679 24.38 3.72 -5.48
C LEU A 679 23.50 2.65 -6.12
N SER A 680 24.10 1.64 -6.76
CA SER A 680 23.39 0.47 -7.32
C SER A 680 23.12 -0.62 -6.29
N MET A 681 23.77 -0.57 -5.13
CA MET A 681 23.68 -1.61 -4.11
C MET A 681 22.38 -1.45 -3.29
N SER A 682 21.50 -2.45 -3.35
CA SER A 682 20.17 -2.39 -2.73
C SER A 682 20.19 -2.11 -1.23
N TYR A 683 21.19 -2.63 -0.50
CA TYR A 683 21.33 -2.43 0.94
C TYR A 683 21.81 -1.02 1.32
N ILE A 684 22.48 -0.30 0.42
CA ILE A 684 22.85 1.12 0.64
C ILE A 684 21.59 1.98 0.53
N TYR A 685 20.75 1.73 -0.47
CA TYR A 685 19.43 2.35 -0.56
C TYR A 685 18.57 2.06 0.66
N GLU A 686 18.50 0.79 1.09
CA GLU A 686 17.79 0.39 2.31
C GLU A 686 18.26 1.17 3.54
N LEU A 687 19.57 1.31 3.73
CA LEU A 687 20.16 2.01 4.88
C LEU A 687 19.74 3.49 4.91
N VAL A 688 19.88 4.19 3.79
CA VAL A 688 19.51 5.61 3.67
C VAL A 688 18.00 5.78 3.80
N PHE A 689 17.21 4.98 3.09
CA PHE A 689 15.76 5.05 3.12
C PHE A 689 15.19 4.80 4.52
N ASN A 690 15.66 3.78 5.24
CA ASN A 690 15.23 3.50 6.61
C ASN A 690 15.61 4.63 7.58
N THR A 691 16.76 5.26 7.37
CA THR A 691 17.21 6.41 8.17
C THR A 691 16.27 7.61 7.97
N VAL A 692 15.92 7.92 6.71
CA VAL A 692 14.96 8.99 6.39
C VAL A 692 13.58 8.69 6.97
N VAL A 693 13.04 7.48 6.75
CA VAL A 693 11.74 7.06 7.32
C VAL A 693 11.70 7.20 8.84
N LYS A 694 12.81 6.86 9.52
CA LYS A 694 12.90 7.00 10.97
C LYS A 694 12.83 8.46 11.42
N VAL A 695 13.52 9.36 10.72
CA VAL A 695 13.51 10.80 11.02
C VAL A 695 12.14 11.39 10.74
N THR A 696 11.56 11.13 9.57
CA THR A 696 10.24 11.69 9.20
C THR A 696 9.12 11.16 10.10
N ASN A 697 9.12 9.88 10.46
CA ASN A 697 8.15 9.33 11.41
C ASN A 697 8.24 9.99 12.79
N ARG A 698 9.45 10.29 13.27
CA ARG A 698 9.63 11.01 14.54
C ARG A 698 9.06 12.42 14.46
N VAL A 699 9.32 13.14 13.36
CA VAL A 699 8.76 14.49 13.14
C VAL A 699 7.24 14.44 13.12
N ARG A 700 6.64 13.53 12.33
CA ARG A 700 5.17 13.36 12.27
C ARG A 700 4.57 13.10 13.65
N GLN A 701 5.17 12.21 14.43
CA GLN A 701 4.70 11.92 15.80
C GLN A 701 4.73 13.14 16.72
N LEU A 702 5.76 14.00 16.62
CA LEU A 702 5.86 15.21 17.43
C LEU A 702 4.87 16.28 16.96
N VAL A 703 4.73 16.46 15.65
CA VAL A 703 3.81 17.43 15.04
C VAL A 703 2.36 17.09 15.37
N THR A 704 1.95 15.83 15.26
CA THR A 704 0.58 15.37 15.58
C THR A 704 0.31 15.39 17.09
N LYS A 705 1.32 15.23 17.95
CA LYS A 705 1.14 15.42 19.40
C LYS A 705 0.93 16.88 19.75
N SER A 706 1.75 17.78 19.19
CA SER A 706 1.65 19.22 19.41
C SER A 706 0.34 19.82 18.88
N SER A 707 -0.33 19.20 17.90
CA SER A 707 -1.68 19.63 17.49
C SER A 707 -2.78 19.28 18.49
N SER A 708 -2.51 18.41 19.46
CA SER A 708 -3.47 17.98 20.48
C SER A 708 -3.22 18.58 21.87
N SER A 709 -2.23 19.46 22.01
CA SER A 709 -1.76 20.00 23.30
C SER A 709 -1.45 21.50 23.25
N SER A 710 -1.25 22.09 24.43
CA SER A 710 -1.07 23.53 24.67
C SER A 710 0.10 24.17 23.89
N PRO A 711 0.14 25.51 23.75
CA PRO A 711 1.13 26.24 22.93
C PRO A 711 2.61 25.97 23.26
N SER A 712 2.93 25.46 24.47
CA SER A 712 4.28 25.06 24.88
C SER A 712 4.89 23.94 24.04
N ASP A 713 4.06 23.09 23.44
CA ASP A 713 4.52 21.87 22.76
C ASP A 713 4.90 22.12 21.30
N ALA A 714 4.54 23.28 20.74
CA ALA A 714 4.95 23.69 19.40
C ALA A 714 6.47 23.86 19.29
N ASP A 715 7.11 24.35 20.36
CA ASP A 715 8.55 24.60 20.48
C ASP A 715 9.35 23.27 20.44
N GLU A 716 8.78 22.16 20.94
CA GLU A 716 9.44 20.85 20.93
C GLU A 716 9.57 20.23 19.53
N SER A 717 8.74 20.68 18.57
CA SER A 717 8.72 20.14 17.21
C SER A 717 9.64 20.88 16.23
N GLU A 718 10.02 22.13 16.52
CA GLU A 718 10.78 22.98 15.60
C GLU A 718 12.19 22.45 15.32
N VAL A 719 12.93 22.07 16.37
CA VAL A 719 14.29 21.54 16.23
C VAL A 719 14.32 20.26 15.39
N PRO A 720 13.46 19.24 15.64
CA PRO A 720 13.35 18.06 14.77
C PRO A 720 12.98 18.38 13.31
N ILE A 721 12.08 19.34 13.06
CA ILE A 721 11.72 19.77 11.70
C ILE A 721 12.95 20.35 10.99
N LYS A 722 13.70 21.23 11.66
CA LYS A 722 14.93 21.81 11.10
C LYS A 722 15.97 20.74 10.78
N GLN A 723 16.17 19.78 11.69
CA GLN A 723 17.07 18.65 11.47
C GLN A 723 16.65 17.78 10.28
N MET A 724 15.34 17.54 10.11
CA MET A 724 14.82 16.81 8.96
C MET A 724 15.08 17.55 7.65
N ARG A 725 14.83 18.87 7.59
CA ARG A 725 15.12 19.70 6.42
C ARG A 725 16.60 19.68 6.07
N THR A 726 17.49 19.87 7.06
CA THR A 726 18.94 19.78 6.87
C THR A 726 19.36 18.40 6.34
N LEU A 727 18.76 17.32 6.83
CA LEU A 727 19.03 15.97 6.34
C LEU A 727 18.66 15.81 4.86
N PHE A 728 17.49 16.31 4.44
CA PHE A 728 17.09 16.27 3.03
C PHE A 728 17.99 17.11 2.14
N THR A 729 18.39 18.31 2.58
CA THR A 729 19.38 19.14 1.86
C THR A 729 20.71 18.41 1.70
N ALA A 730 21.22 17.78 2.76
CA ALA A 730 22.47 17.01 2.68
C ALA A 730 22.38 15.83 1.71
N ILE A 731 21.23 15.12 1.67
CA ILE A 731 20.98 14.05 0.69
C ILE A 731 20.95 14.62 -0.73
N GLU A 732 20.25 15.72 -0.95
CA GLU A 732 20.15 16.36 -2.27
C GLU A 732 21.51 16.83 -2.77
N ASP A 733 22.29 17.55 -1.97
CA ASP A 733 23.62 18.04 -2.33
C ASP A 733 24.57 16.88 -2.67
N ALA A 734 24.55 15.82 -1.85
CA ALA A 734 25.36 14.63 -2.08
C ALA A 734 25.01 13.96 -3.42
N LEU A 735 23.72 13.79 -3.72
CA LEU A 735 23.26 13.10 -4.93
C LEU A 735 23.30 13.98 -6.19
N ALA A 736 23.14 15.29 -6.06
CA ALA A 736 23.21 16.24 -7.18
C ALA A 736 24.55 16.12 -7.90
N SER A 737 25.64 16.02 -7.14
CA SER A 737 26.99 15.84 -7.68
C SER A 737 27.16 14.56 -8.54
N TRP A 738 26.46 13.49 -8.18
CA TRP A 738 26.46 12.23 -8.94
C TRP A 738 25.57 12.31 -10.18
N ALA A 739 24.44 13.00 -10.10
CA ALA A 739 23.48 13.13 -11.21
C ALA A 739 23.92 14.12 -12.30
N THR A 740 24.67 15.15 -11.94
CA THR A 740 25.26 16.10 -12.90
C THR A 740 26.57 15.60 -13.49
N GLY A 741 27.20 14.60 -12.87
CA GLY A 741 28.53 14.13 -13.23
C GLY A 741 29.65 15.11 -12.84
N SER A 742 29.39 16.03 -11.91
CA SER A 742 30.32 17.11 -11.55
C SER A 742 31.34 16.74 -10.46
N LYS A 743 31.47 15.46 -10.09
CA LYS A 743 32.49 15.01 -9.14
C LYS A 743 33.85 14.88 -9.83
N ASP A 744 34.85 15.61 -9.32
CA ASP A 744 36.23 15.71 -9.86
C ASP A 744 36.90 14.35 -10.16
N GLU A 745 36.55 13.27 -9.45
CA GLU A 745 37.09 11.92 -9.69
C GLU A 745 36.59 11.25 -10.99
N MET A 746 35.58 11.80 -11.66
CA MET A 746 35.07 11.29 -12.95
C MET A 746 35.83 11.86 -14.16
N VAL A 747 36.76 12.81 -13.96
CA VAL A 747 37.37 13.61 -15.04
C VAL A 747 38.80 13.16 -15.41
N GLU A 748 39.42 12.23 -14.67
CA GLU A 748 40.85 11.88 -14.88
C GLU A 748 41.16 10.82 -15.96
N THR A 749 40.19 10.33 -16.73
CA THR A 749 40.49 9.52 -17.92
C THR A 749 39.90 10.16 -19.17
N GLY A 750 40.75 10.91 -19.87
CA GLY A 750 40.46 11.34 -21.23
C GLY A 750 40.33 10.13 -22.16
N ASP A 751 39.10 9.69 -22.39
CA ASP A 751 38.61 9.02 -23.61
C ASP A 751 37.11 8.68 -23.48
N GLY A 752 36.23 9.69 -23.58
CA GLY A 752 34.77 9.53 -23.65
C GLY A 752 34.07 9.01 -22.38
N GLU A 753 32.79 9.33 -22.19
CA GLU A 753 31.98 8.79 -21.08
C GLU A 753 31.92 7.25 -21.15
N SER A 754 32.48 6.57 -20.15
CA SER A 754 32.38 5.11 -20.07
C SER A 754 30.93 4.68 -19.84
N SER A 755 30.55 3.48 -20.28
CA SER A 755 29.17 2.97 -20.06
C SER A 755 28.81 2.91 -18.57
N ASN A 756 29.80 2.73 -17.68
CA ASN A 756 29.59 2.67 -16.24
C ASN A 756 29.29 4.05 -15.65
N GLU A 757 29.96 5.11 -16.11
CA GLU A 757 29.69 6.49 -15.67
C GLU A 757 28.25 6.91 -15.99
N LYS A 758 27.74 6.52 -17.17
CA LYS A 758 26.33 6.75 -17.55
C LYS A 758 25.36 6.05 -16.59
N PHE A 759 25.66 4.82 -16.16
CA PHE A 759 24.85 4.12 -15.17
C PHE A 759 24.90 4.80 -13.80
N VAL A 760 26.09 5.22 -13.34
CA VAL A 760 26.26 5.93 -12.06
C VAL A 760 25.46 7.24 -12.06
N ARG A 761 25.56 8.02 -13.14
CA ARG A 761 24.77 9.24 -13.31
C ARG A 761 23.27 8.98 -13.22
N ARG A 762 22.80 7.96 -13.95
CA ARG A 762 21.40 7.52 -13.91
C ARG A 762 20.99 7.07 -12.50
N TRP A 763 21.86 6.40 -11.73
CA TRP A 763 21.57 6.10 -10.33
C TRP A 763 21.43 7.37 -9.49
N GLY A 764 22.32 8.36 -9.65
CA GLY A 764 22.19 9.66 -8.99
C GLY A 764 20.83 10.33 -9.25
N GLU A 765 20.40 10.37 -10.50
CA GLU A 765 19.10 10.92 -10.91
C GLU A 765 17.92 10.15 -10.29
N ARG A 766 17.99 8.82 -10.30
CA ARG A 766 16.97 7.94 -9.69
C ARG A 766 16.84 8.17 -8.19
N TRP A 767 17.96 8.30 -7.49
CA TRP A 767 17.98 8.59 -6.06
C TRP A 767 17.42 9.99 -5.76
N LEU A 768 17.86 11.03 -6.48
CA LEU A 768 17.35 12.42 -6.31
C LEU A 768 15.84 12.49 -6.42
N ARG A 769 15.26 11.82 -7.42
CA ARG A 769 13.82 11.81 -7.64
C ARG A 769 13.06 11.32 -6.40
N VAL A 770 13.52 10.21 -5.80
CA VAL A 770 12.90 9.64 -4.59
C VAL A 770 12.98 10.63 -3.43
N PHE A 771 14.16 11.18 -3.16
CA PHE A 771 14.35 12.02 -1.96
C PHE A 771 13.76 13.42 -2.10
N ARG A 772 13.71 13.99 -3.32
CA ARG A 772 12.94 15.21 -3.60
C ARG A 772 11.44 15.00 -3.42
N ARG A 773 10.90 13.89 -3.96
CA ARG A 773 9.50 13.51 -3.73
C ARG A 773 9.22 13.41 -2.23
N ARG A 774 10.07 12.70 -1.48
CA ARG A 774 9.91 12.55 -0.02
C ARG A 774 9.98 13.87 0.74
N ALA A 775 10.93 14.74 0.42
CA ALA A 775 11.00 16.08 1.01
C ALA A 775 9.70 16.86 0.77
N ALA A 776 9.20 16.88 -0.47
CA ALA A 776 7.97 17.59 -0.82
C ALA A 776 6.73 17.06 -0.06
N ILE A 777 6.63 15.73 0.14
CA ILE A 777 5.52 15.13 0.90
C ILE A 777 5.58 15.51 2.38
N GLU A 778 6.77 15.54 2.97
CA GLU A 778 6.92 15.95 4.37
C GLU A 778 6.61 17.43 4.55
N GLU A 779 7.03 18.30 3.62
CA GLU A 779 6.66 19.72 3.65
C GLU A 779 5.14 19.91 3.49
N ALA A 780 4.50 19.21 2.56
CA ALA A 780 3.05 19.26 2.39
C ALA A 780 2.30 18.82 3.66
N PHE A 781 2.81 17.78 4.34
CA PHE A 781 2.26 17.35 5.63
C PHE A 781 2.40 18.42 6.73
N LEU A 782 3.54 19.12 6.81
CA LEU A 782 3.73 20.17 7.80
C LEU A 782 2.78 21.34 7.58
N VAL A 783 2.59 21.75 6.33
CA VAL A 783 1.62 22.80 5.96
C VAL A 783 0.20 22.39 6.35
N GLU A 784 -0.19 21.16 6.06
CA GLU A 784 -1.54 20.68 6.40
C GLU A 784 -1.76 20.57 7.92
N ALA A 785 -0.76 20.09 8.65
CA ALA A 785 -0.82 20.03 10.11
C ALA A 785 -0.93 21.42 10.76
N GLU A 786 -0.32 22.45 10.17
CA GLU A 786 -0.42 23.83 10.64
C GLU A 786 -1.81 24.42 10.38
N LYS A 787 -2.40 24.18 9.20
CA LYS A 787 -3.79 24.55 8.91
C LYS A 787 -4.77 23.92 9.89
N GLU A 788 -4.59 22.62 10.18
CA GLU A 788 -5.47 21.89 11.10
C GLU A 788 -5.37 22.40 12.53
N ARG A 789 -4.17 22.80 12.98
CA ARG A 789 -4.00 23.48 14.28
C ARG A 789 -4.71 24.81 14.32
N ALA A 790 -4.56 25.64 13.28
CA ALA A 790 -5.22 26.95 13.22
C ALA A 790 -6.75 26.80 13.29
N ARG A 791 -7.29 25.82 12.55
CA ARG A 791 -8.72 25.49 12.56
C ARG A 791 -9.21 25.04 13.94
N THR A 792 -8.49 24.11 14.57
CA THR A 792 -8.84 23.62 15.92
C THR A 792 -8.84 24.76 16.93
N ALA A 793 -7.87 25.67 16.85
CA ALA A 793 -7.80 26.84 17.71
C ALA A 793 -8.97 27.83 17.49
N GLU A 794 -9.41 28.01 16.24
CA GLU A 794 -10.59 28.81 15.92
C GLU A 794 -11.89 28.18 16.44
N GLU A 795 -12.05 26.86 16.31
CA GLU A 795 -13.20 26.11 16.84
C GLU A 795 -13.25 26.17 18.37
N ASP A 796 -12.10 26.00 19.04
CA ASP A 796 -11.99 26.13 20.50
C ASP A 796 -12.29 27.56 20.97
N ALA A 797 -11.86 28.58 20.22
CA ALA A 797 -12.15 29.98 20.53
C ALA A 797 -13.66 30.30 20.38
N GLN A 798 -14.30 29.76 19.35
CA GLN A 798 -15.74 29.91 19.12
C GLN A 798 -16.58 29.18 20.18
N ASN A 799 -16.17 27.96 20.56
CA ASN A 799 -16.85 27.19 21.61
C ASN A 799 -16.61 27.76 23.02
N GLY A 800 -15.44 28.35 23.28
CA GLY A 800 -15.10 29.02 24.55
C GLY A 800 -15.90 30.29 24.82
N HIS A 801 -16.26 31.06 23.78
CA HIS A 801 -17.09 32.27 23.93
C HIS A 801 -18.59 31.98 24.15
N GLY A 802 -19.05 30.74 23.96
CA GLY A 802 -20.45 30.35 24.24
C GLY A 802 -20.76 30.06 25.71
N GLY A 803 -19.73 29.90 26.56
CA GLY A 803 -19.88 29.53 27.97
C GLY A 803 -20.08 30.70 28.95
N GLU A 804 -19.62 31.91 28.60
CA GLU A 804 -19.64 33.05 29.54
C GLU A 804 -20.89 33.94 29.43
N ALA A 805 -21.74 33.76 28.41
CA ALA A 805 -22.93 34.60 28.20
C ALA A 805 -24.24 34.08 28.85
N SER A 806 -24.21 32.96 29.59
CA SER A 806 -25.41 32.38 30.25
C SER A 806 -25.36 32.34 31.78
N GLY A 807 -24.38 33.01 32.42
CA GLY A 807 -24.21 33.05 33.88
C GLY A 807 -24.73 34.31 34.59
N GLU A 808 -24.96 35.42 33.88
CA GLU A 808 -25.37 36.70 34.48
C GLU A 808 -26.79 37.11 34.08
N LYS A 809 -27.80 36.30 34.45
CA LYS A 809 -29.22 36.73 34.50
C LYS A 809 -30.11 35.72 35.23
N MET A 810 -29.72 35.27 36.42
CA MET A 810 -30.64 34.58 37.33
C MET A 810 -30.14 34.71 38.77
N ASN A 811 -30.15 35.93 39.31
CA ASN A 811 -30.01 36.14 40.75
C ASN A 811 -30.71 37.42 41.21
N THR A 812 -31.99 37.54 40.85
CA THR A 812 -32.95 38.45 41.49
C THR A 812 -34.30 37.74 41.41
N ASP A 813 -34.80 37.31 42.56
CA ASP A 813 -36.17 36.84 42.88
C ASP A 813 -36.17 35.51 43.65
N ALA A 814 -35.71 35.57 44.90
CA ALA A 814 -36.07 34.62 45.95
C ALA A 814 -35.86 35.23 47.36
N GLU A 815 -36.38 36.44 47.57
CA GLU A 815 -36.65 36.99 48.91
C GLU A 815 -38.04 37.65 48.86
N GLU A 816 -39.10 36.86 49.04
CA GLU A 816 -40.38 37.28 49.64
C GLU A 816 -41.33 36.09 49.73
N ALA A 817 -41.23 35.37 50.85
CA ALA A 817 -42.30 34.63 51.47
C ALA A 817 -42.17 34.78 52.99
N ALA A 818 -42.47 36.01 53.42
CA ALA A 818 -43.17 36.35 54.66
C ALA A 818 -44.16 37.46 54.31
#